data_AF-A0A182T0Q5-F1
#
_entry.id   AF-A0A182T0Q5-F1
#
_cell.length_a   1.000
_cell.length_b   1.000
_cell.length_c   1.000
_cell.angle_alpha   90.00
_cell.angle_beta   90.00
_cell.angle_gamma   90.00
#
_symmetry.space_group_name_H-M   'P 1'
#
loop_
_entity.id
_entity.type
_entity.pdbx_description
1 polymer ?
#
loop_
_entity_poly.entity_id
_entity_poly.type
_entity_poly.pdbx_seq_one_letter_code
_entity_poly.pdbx_strand_id
1 'polypeptide(L)'
;MPIVESVQWTFDSLAADDNGNGAGSELRHLAEYLANKQFDLVINPPMSGGGARRVSCFMTHGYRTRRLAVDYSIPLVTDVKCAKLLVAAMQRIGGAPPMKTHIDCMSSRLMVKLPGFIDVHVHLREPGAPHKETFATGTAAALAGGITMVLAMPNTQPAIVDRGAFQQALEIAQKGARCDYALYVGASSTNFGTVHELASQAAGLKLYLNETFTTLRLPGISEWQAHLSNWPKRAPLCVHAERQTMAAVLLLASLTDRPIHVCHVARKEEILLIKAAKERGLKVTCEVCPHHLFLSTADLDRIGAGRGEVRPVLCSPEDQQALWDNLDVVDVFATDHAPHSREEKESDHPPPGFPGLETILPLLLTAVTEGRLTMDELVNKFHTNPRRIFNLPEQPNTYVEIDLSEEWIIPDRPQHSKAHWTPFAGMRVKGCVHRVVLRGETAYVDGLVLVNPGYGQNVREWHGGKPPLVGAASIERIDVLNNSIGSGSGVGLRTTDLEPDLQTNEAFFQLLSPDGTNAHVKQLGVHFAGEQVALRPASPLPPRMRCDSTGNQSVIGKLEPLTIQTGGLRERQLAGRHVLTVDMFTKEHLNEIFHLAQTMKTRVAKDRLLDDLLRGKVMASIFYEASTRTSCSFAAAMQRLGGRVVHVDETSSSAKKGETLEDSIQVIAGYADVVVLRHPLPGAVTRAAQHCRKPLINAGDGVGEHPTQALLDIFTIREEIGKVNGLTITMVGDLKHGRTVHSLARLLTMYSVNLRYVCPPGLEMPAHIREYVDKKGISQRQFDSLEAAIVDTDVLYMTRIQRERFESEQEYEKCCGQLILTPQIMTMAKRRMIVMHPLPRVFEISVEIDSDPRAAYFRQAEYGMYVRMALLAMVLGRS
;
A
#
# COMPACT_ATOMS: atom_id res chain seq x y z
N MET A 1 -23.15 18.13 -38.62
CA MET A 1 -21.76 18.06 -38.13
C MET A 1 -21.69 18.81 -36.80
N PRO A 2 -20.98 18.32 -35.78
CA PRO A 2 -20.66 19.17 -34.64
C PRO A 2 -19.86 20.37 -35.16
N ILE A 3 -20.34 21.58 -34.87
CA ILE A 3 -19.71 22.83 -35.28
C ILE A 3 -18.46 22.96 -34.40
N VAL A 4 -17.27 22.84 -35.02
CA VAL A 4 -16.01 23.10 -34.34
C VAL A 4 -15.79 24.61 -34.39
N GLU A 5 -16.01 25.30 -33.27
CA GLU A 5 -15.73 26.72 -33.14
C GLU A 5 -14.29 26.91 -32.66
N SER A 6 -13.43 27.47 -33.51
CA SER A 6 -12.05 27.76 -33.13
C SER A 6 -11.97 29.07 -32.35
N VAL A 7 -11.59 29.00 -31.08
CA VAL A 7 -11.27 30.19 -30.29
C VAL A 7 -9.77 30.43 -30.39
N GLN A 8 -9.38 31.53 -31.04
CA GLN A 8 -7.97 31.92 -31.12
C GLN A 8 -7.62 32.76 -29.90
N TRP A 9 -6.73 32.24 -29.04
CA TRP A 9 -6.23 32.96 -27.86
C TRP A 9 -4.78 33.38 -28.12
N THR A 10 -4.57 34.66 -28.46
CA THR A 10 -3.24 35.21 -28.73
C THR A 10 -2.67 35.84 -27.46
N PHE A 11 -1.49 35.39 -27.03
CA PHE A 11 -0.75 36.00 -25.92
C PHE A 11 0.00 37.29 -26.34
N ASP A 12 -0.13 37.71 -27.60
CA ASP A 12 0.68 38.78 -28.21
C ASP A 12 0.28 40.20 -27.76
N SER A 13 -0.90 40.39 -27.14
CA SER A 13 -1.34 41.69 -26.60
C SER A 13 -0.73 42.06 -25.23
N LEU A 14 0.10 41.20 -24.63
CA LEU A 14 0.69 41.41 -23.29
C LEU A 14 2.00 42.20 -23.29
N ALA A 15 2.47 42.69 -24.44
CA ALA A 15 3.75 43.38 -24.55
C ALA A 15 3.69 44.90 -24.30
N ALA A 16 2.57 45.46 -23.83
CA ALA A 16 2.36 46.91 -23.82
C ALA A 16 2.10 47.59 -22.47
N ASP A 17 2.11 46.89 -21.32
CA ASP A 17 1.97 47.55 -20.01
C ASP A 17 3.14 47.23 -19.08
N ASP A 18 4.03 48.21 -18.96
CA ASP A 18 5.25 48.21 -18.12
C ASP A 18 4.94 48.33 -16.60
N ASN A 19 3.70 48.09 -16.21
CA ASN A 19 3.24 48.03 -14.81
C ASN A 19 2.68 46.63 -14.55
N GLY A 20 3.48 45.77 -13.91
CA GLY A 20 3.29 44.32 -13.74
C GLY A 20 2.03 43.81 -13.01
N ASN A 21 0.86 44.42 -13.18
CA ASN A 21 -0.41 44.02 -12.57
C ASN A 21 -1.42 43.39 -13.57
N GLY A 22 -1.16 43.36 -14.87
CA GLY A 22 -2.11 42.82 -15.88
C GLY A 22 -2.03 41.31 -16.14
N ALA A 23 -0.85 40.69 -15.99
CA ALA A 23 -0.58 39.32 -16.47
C ALA A 23 -1.32 38.19 -15.73
N GLY A 24 -1.81 38.44 -14.51
CA GLY A 24 -2.56 37.45 -13.72
C GLY A 24 -4.03 37.32 -14.12
N SER A 25 -4.60 38.34 -14.77
CA SER A 25 -6.04 38.44 -15.04
C SER A 25 -6.49 37.48 -16.15
N GLU A 26 -5.80 37.46 -17.29
CA GLU A 26 -6.18 36.61 -18.43
C GLU A 26 -5.91 35.12 -18.20
N LEU A 27 -4.85 34.76 -17.47
CA LEU A 27 -4.58 33.37 -17.08
C LEU A 27 -5.59 32.84 -16.07
N ARG A 28 -6.10 33.69 -15.16
CA ARG A 28 -7.23 33.36 -14.28
C ARG A 28 -8.48 33.09 -15.11
N HIS A 29 -8.72 33.92 -16.11
CA HIS A 29 -9.87 33.77 -17.01
C HIS A 29 -9.79 32.47 -17.84
N LEU A 30 -8.61 32.12 -18.36
CA LEU A 30 -8.38 30.85 -19.07
C LEU A 30 -8.52 29.65 -18.13
N ALA A 31 -7.97 29.73 -16.92
CA ALA A 31 -8.15 28.69 -15.90
C ALA A 31 -9.62 28.49 -15.55
N GLU A 32 -10.42 29.56 -15.52
CA GLU A 32 -11.87 29.51 -15.29
C GLU A 32 -12.62 28.85 -16.45
N TYR A 33 -12.30 29.17 -17.71
CA TYR A 33 -12.85 28.48 -18.87
C TYR A 33 -12.51 26.98 -18.89
N LEU A 34 -11.27 26.63 -18.55
CA LEU A 34 -10.81 25.25 -18.45
C LEU A 34 -11.48 24.52 -17.26
N ALA A 35 -11.59 25.16 -16.10
CA ALA A 35 -12.26 24.61 -14.91
C ALA A 35 -13.76 24.35 -15.18
N ASN A 36 -14.41 25.25 -15.90
CA ASN A 36 -15.80 25.15 -16.32
C ASN A 36 -16.02 24.22 -17.51
N LYS A 37 -14.95 23.58 -18.04
CA LYS A 37 -14.97 22.67 -19.20
C LYS A 37 -15.62 23.29 -20.44
N GLN A 38 -15.35 24.56 -20.68
CA GLN A 38 -15.82 25.27 -21.89
C GLN A 38 -14.92 25.00 -23.11
N PHE A 39 -13.78 24.35 -22.91
CA PHE A 39 -12.93 23.81 -23.97
C PHE A 39 -12.96 22.28 -23.95
N ASP A 40 -13.34 21.68 -25.09
CA ASP A 40 -13.33 20.22 -25.26
C ASP A 40 -11.95 19.66 -25.65
N LEU A 41 -11.08 20.49 -26.24
CA LEU A 41 -9.74 20.13 -26.72
C LEU A 41 -8.84 21.36 -26.72
N VAL A 42 -7.63 21.22 -26.19
CA VAL A 42 -6.58 22.23 -26.28
C VAL A 42 -5.51 21.76 -27.26
N ILE A 43 -5.19 22.59 -28.25
CA ILE A 43 -4.05 22.38 -29.15
C ILE A 43 -3.03 23.48 -28.87
N ASN A 44 -1.93 23.13 -28.22
CA ASN A 44 -0.90 24.09 -27.81
C ASN A 44 0.48 23.56 -28.21
N PRO A 45 0.95 23.89 -29.43
CA PRO A 45 2.25 23.44 -29.92
C PRO A 45 3.39 24.25 -29.29
N PRO A 46 4.53 23.62 -28.94
CA PRO A 46 5.72 24.33 -28.51
C PRO A 46 6.32 25.15 -29.66
N MET A 47 6.93 26.30 -29.36
CA MET A 47 7.55 27.18 -30.37
C MET A 47 8.64 26.44 -31.15
N SER A 48 8.61 26.55 -32.48
CA SER A 48 9.43 25.80 -33.44
C SER A 48 10.86 26.32 -33.64
N GLY A 49 11.40 27.13 -32.73
CA GLY A 49 12.62 27.92 -32.94
C GLY A 49 13.94 27.39 -32.36
N GLY A 50 13.97 26.23 -31.70
CA GLY A 50 15.22 25.70 -31.13
C GLY A 50 15.13 24.21 -30.89
N GLY A 51 15.88 23.43 -31.67
CA GLY A 51 15.84 21.96 -31.66
C GLY A 51 15.78 21.39 -30.25
N ALA A 52 14.83 20.48 -30.01
CA ALA A 52 14.62 19.73 -28.78
C ALA A 52 15.12 20.41 -27.48
N ARG A 53 14.81 21.70 -27.28
CA ARG A 53 15.14 22.38 -26.03
C ARG A 53 14.19 21.86 -24.95
N ARG A 54 14.73 21.09 -24.00
CA ARG A 54 14.03 20.61 -22.80
C ARG A 54 13.27 21.76 -22.14
N VAL A 55 11.97 21.58 -21.95
CA VAL A 55 10.97 22.62 -21.64
C VAL A 55 11.01 23.04 -20.15
N SER A 56 12.12 22.85 -19.43
CA SER A 56 12.17 23.10 -17.98
C SER A 56 12.71 24.48 -17.57
N CYS A 57 13.24 25.32 -18.48
CA CYS A 57 13.86 26.59 -18.07
C CYS A 57 13.00 27.85 -18.24
N PHE A 58 11.77 27.76 -18.74
CA PHE A 58 10.83 28.90 -18.74
C PHE A 58 9.40 28.41 -18.51
N MET A 59 8.76 28.91 -17.45
CA MET A 59 7.30 28.84 -17.28
C MET A 59 6.62 29.75 -18.33
N THR A 60 6.80 29.44 -19.61
CA THR A 60 6.14 30.15 -20.71
C THR A 60 4.63 30.05 -20.54
N HIS A 61 3.89 31.04 -21.03
CA HIS A 61 2.42 31.01 -21.04
C HIS A 61 1.87 29.75 -21.70
N GLY A 62 2.53 29.25 -22.77
CA GLY A 62 2.21 27.98 -23.40
C GLY A 62 2.47 26.75 -22.52
N TYR A 63 3.52 26.75 -21.68
CA TYR A 63 3.71 25.69 -20.68
C TYR A 63 2.62 25.71 -19.60
N ARG A 64 2.30 26.90 -19.06
CA ARG A 64 1.25 27.07 -18.03
C ARG A 64 -0.11 26.61 -18.54
N THR A 65 -0.47 26.99 -19.76
CA THR A 65 -1.74 26.58 -20.41
C THR A 65 -1.83 25.07 -20.59
N ARG A 66 -0.75 24.43 -21.06
CA ARG A 66 -0.68 22.97 -21.17
C ARG A 66 -0.86 22.30 -19.82
N ARG A 67 -0.25 22.84 -18.78
CA ARG A 67 -0.37 22.31 -17.43
C ARG A 67 -1.80 22.45 -16.88
N LEU A 68 -2.43 23.61 -17.06
CA LEU A 68 -3.83 23.83 -16.67
C LEU A 68 -4.78 22.88 -17.39
N ALA A 69 -4.57 22.63 -18.70
CA ALA A 69 -5.37 21.66 -19.44
C ALA A 69 -5.25 20.24 -18.83
N VAL A 70 -4.04 19.82 -18.46
CA VAL A 70 -3.81 18.53 -17.80
C VAL A 70 -4.46 18.50 -16.42
N ASP A 71 -4.27 19.53 -15.60
CA ASP A 71 -4.80 19.59 -14.23
C ASP A 71 -6.36 19.57 -14.23
N TYR A 72 -7.01 20.20 -15.21
CA TYR A 72 -8.46 20.16 -15.38
C TYR A 72 -8.97 18.98 -16.24
N SER A 73 -8.09 18.05 -16.60
CA SER A 73 -8.43 16.86 -17.39
C SER A 73 -9.08 17.17 -18.74
N ILE A 74 -8.59 18.21 -19.42
CA ILE A 74 -8.99 18.57 -20.78
C ILE A 74 -7.98 17.95 -21.76
N PRO A 75 -8.43 17.23 -22.80
CA PRO A 75 -7.55 16.67 -23.83
C PRO A 75 -6.59 17.71 -24.40
N LEU A 76 -5.31 17.36 -24.47
CA LEU A 76 -4.23 18.24 -24.91
C LEU A 76 -3.43 17.60 -26.05
N VAL A 77 -3.27 18.34 -27.16
CA VAL A 77 -2.38 17.99 -28.26
C VAL A 77 -1.24 18.99 -28.34
N THR A 78 -0.01 18.50 -28.24
CA THR A 78 1.20 19.34 -28.24
C THR A 78 2.04 19.22 -29.52
N ASP A 79 1.69 18.30 -30.43
CA ASP A 79 2.40 18.11 -31.70
C ASP A 79 1.52 18.51 -32.89
N VAL A 80 2.07 19.33 -33.80
CA VAL A 80 1.35 19.87 -34.96
C VAL A 80 0.97 18.77 -35.96
N LYS A 81 1.78 17.73 -36.15
CA LYS A 81 1.44 16.60 -37.03
C LYS A 81 0.32 15.77 -36.41
N CYS A 82 0.38 15.49 -35.11
CA CYS A 82 -0.71 14.81 -34.39
C CYS A 82 -2.02 15.60 -34.48
N ALA A 83 -1.97 16.93 -34.32
CA ALA A 83 -3.15 17.79 -34.47
C ALA A 83 -3.74 17.69 -35.90
N LYS A 84 -2.90 17.77 -36.94
CA LYS A 84 -3.35 17.61 -38.34
C LYS A 84 -3.97 16.24 -38.60
N LEU A 85 -3.35 15.17 -38.09
CA LEU A 85 -3.86 13.81 -38.23
C LEU A 85 -5.19 13.63 -37.49
N LEU A 86 -5.33 14.18 -36.29
CA LEU A 86 -6.57 14.16 -35.52
C LEU A 86 -7.71 14.85 -36.29
N VAL A 87 -7.47 16.05 -36.81
CA VAL A 87 -8.47 16.79 -37.61
C VAL A 87 -8.85 16.02 -38.87
N ALA A 88 -7.87 15.49 -39.61
CA ALA A 88 -8.14 14.69 -40.81
C ALA A 88 -8.90 13.40 -40.50
N ALA A 89 -8.60 12.74 -39.38
CA ALA A 89 -9.30 11.55 -38.91
C ALA A 89 -10.75 11.88 -38.53
N MET A 90 -10.97 12.96 -37.77
CA MET A 90 -12.32 13.42 -37.40
C MET A 90 -13.18 13.74 -38.63
N GLN A 91 -12.59 14.38 -39.65
CA GLN A 91 -13.28 14.64 -40.93
C GLN A 91 -13.66 13.36 -41.67
N ARG A 92 -12.80 12.33 -41.65
CA ARG A 92 -13.07 11.04 -42.30
C ARG A 92 -14.14 10.21 -41.56
N ILE A 93 -14.16 10.30 -40.24
CA ILE A 93 -15.10 9.54 -39.39
C ILE A 93 -16.52 10.14 -39.46
N GLY A 94 -16.64 11.47 -39.65
CA GLY A 94 -17.93 12.14 -39.82
C GLY A 94 -18.83 12.14 -38.57
N GLY A 95 -18.30 11.73 -37.41
CA GLY A 95 -19.00 11.60 -36.12
C GLY A 95 -18.02 11.50 -34.94
N ALA A 96 -18.53 11.27 -33.73
CA ALA A 96 -17.68 11.07 -32.55
C ALA A 96 -16.82 9.81 -32.73
N PRO A 97 -15.49 9.88 -32.52
CA PRO A 97 -14.63 8.72 -32.67
C PRO A 97 -15.03 7.66 -31.63
N PRO A 98 -15.02 6.35 -31.98
CA PRO A 98 -15.23 5.28 -31.02
C PRO A 98 -14.05 5.29 -30.04
N MET A 99 -14.23 5.93 -28.89
CA MET A 99 -13.21 5.97 -27.85
C MET A 99 -13.25 4.67 -27.05
N LYS A 100 -12.07 4.05 -26.86
CA LYS A 100 -11.89 3.02 -25.84
C LYS A 100 -11.89 3.73 -24.49
N THR A 101 -13.07 3.91 -23.89
CA THR A 101 -13.28 4.67 -22.64
C THR A 101 -12.57 4.11 -21.39
N HIS A 102 -11.86 2.98 -21.52
CA HIS A 102 -11.10 2.31 -20.46
C HIS A 102 -9.59 2.54 -20.54
N ILE A 103 -9.10 3.19 -21.60
CA ILE A 103 -7.70 3.60 -21.69
C ILE A 103 -7.64 5.08 -21.36
N ASP A 104 -7.28 5.40 -20.13
CA ASP A 104 -7.08 6.76 -19.64
C ASP A 104 -5.84 7.42 -20.25
N CYS A 105 -4.80 6.63 -20.55
CA CYS A 105 -3.63 7.02 -21.32
C CYS A 105 -3.03 5.83 -22.10
N MET A 106 -2.54 6.08 -23.32
CA MET A 106 -1.66 5.15 -24.03
C MET A 106 -0.26 5.75 -24.04
N SER A 107 0.66 5.16 -23.28
CA SER A 107 2.08 5.51 -23.32
C SER A 107 2.86 4.37 -23.96
N SER A 108 3.91 4.68 -24.71
CA SER A 108 4.90 3.70 -25.15
C SER A 108 5.77 3.18 -23.99
N ARG A 109 5.59 3.72 -22.78
CA ARG A 109 6.39 3.43 -21.58
C ARG A 109 5.57 2.60 -20.59
N LEU A 110 6.18 1.53 -20.07
CA LEU A 110 5.62 0.70 -19.00
C LEU A 110 5.93 1.34 -17.64
N MET A 111 5.01 2.16 -17.16
CA MET A 111 5.09 2.81 -15.86
C MET A 111 4.58 1.89 -14.75
N VAL A 112 5.37 1.70 -13.69
CA VAL A 112 4.97 0.91 -12.51
C VAL A 112 5.09 1.76 -11.25
N LYS A 113 4.09 1.67 -10.38
CA LYS A 113 4.05 2.34 -9.09
C LYS A 113 4.45 1.36 -7.99
N LEU A 114 5.47 1.71 -7.21
CA LEU A 114 6.06 0.93 -6.13
C LEU A 114 6.04 1.73 -4.81
N PRO A 115 6.16 1.09 -3.64
CA PRO A 115 6.32 1.81 -2.39
C PRO A 115 7.63 2.62 -2.36
N GLY A 116 7.73 3.56 -1.42
CA GLY A 116 8.98 4.27 -1.16
C GLY A 116 10.06 3.35 -0.59
N PHE A 117 11.20 3.21 -1.27
CA PHE A 117 12.26 2.29 -0.83
C PHE A 117 13.06 2.81 0.36
N ILE A 118 13.65 1.87 1.10
CA ILE A 118 14.38 2.15 2.34
C ILE A 118 15.79 1.59 2.23
N ASP A 119 16.78 2.48 2.34
CA ASP A 119 18.18 2.09 2.43
C ASP A 119 18.66 2.16 3.88
N VAL A 120 18.99 1.00 4.44
CA VAL A 120 19.34 0.85 5.86
C VAL A 120 20.83 1.05 6.14
N HIS A 121 21.64 1.34 5.11
CA HIS A 121 23.09 1.48 5.25
C HIS A 121 23.65 2.57 4.33
N VAL A 122 23.70 3.80 4.83
CA VAL A 122 24.29 4.93 4.10
C VAL A 122 25.30 5.71 4.94
N HIS A 123 26.35 6.21 4.31
CA HIS A 123 27.33 7.11 4.92
C HIS A 123 27.19 8.50 4.30
N LEU A 124 26.52 9.42 5.02
CA LEU A 124 26.26 10.79 4.53
C LEU A 124 27.37 11.80 4.89
N ARG A 125 28.41 11.35 5.58
CA ARG A 125 29.69 12.04 5.85
C ARG A 125 29.60 13.34 6.68
N GLU A 126 28.41 13.72 7.13
CA GLU A 126 28.18 14.85 8.02
C GLU A 126 27.76 14.40 9.43
N PRO A 127 28.36 14.99 10.49
CA PRO A 127 29.39 16.04 10.48
C PRO A 127 30.78 15.55 10.01
N GLY A 128 31.60 16.50 9.56
CA GLY A 128 33.06 16.32 9.43
C GLY A 128 33.64 16.29 8.02
N ALA A 129 32.99 15.63 7.06
CA ALA A 129 33.49 15.51 5.69
C ALA A 129 32.46 15.91 4.61
N PRO A 130 31.93 17.14 4.66
CA PRO A 130 30.89 17.62 3.73
C PRO A 130 31.35 17.72 2.27
N HIS A 131 32.66 17.67 2.02
CA HIS A 131 33.23 17.61 0.66
C HIS A 131 33.01 16.25 0.00
N LYS A 132 32.92 15.17 0.79
CA LYS A 132 32.62 13.82 0.29
C LYS A 132 31.15 13.62 0.04
N GLU A 133 30.30 14.05 0.99
CA GLU A 133 28.85 14.06 0.89
C GLU A 133 28.25 14.90 2.02
N THR A 134 27.00 15.35 1.84
CA THR A 134 26.20 16.03 2.88
C THR A 134 24.86 15.34 3.02
N PHE A 135 24.11 15.59 4.10
CA PHE A 135 22.72 15.13 4.16
C PHE A 135 21.92 15.61 2.95
N ALA A 136 22.10 16.86 2.51
CA ALA A 136 21.36 17.44 1.39
C ALA A 136 21.66 16.80 0.04
N THR A 137 22.92 16.46 -0.23
CA THR A 137 23.34 15.85 -1.50
C THR A 137 23.14 14.34 -1.50
N GLY A 138 23.43 13.65 -0.39
CA GLY A 138 23.20 12.22 -0.28
C GLY A 138 21.69 11.87 -0.27
N THR A 139 20.83 12.66 0.37
CA THR A 139 19.37 12.41 0.30
C THR A 139 18.76 12.85 -1.04
N ALA A 140 19.38 13.78 -1.77
CA ALA A 140 19.05 14.03 -3.18
C ALA A 140 19.38 12.81 -4.05
N ALA A 141 20.56 12.21 -3.85
CA ALA A 141 20.96 10.97 -4.50
C ALA A 141 20.02 9.80 -4.14
N ALA A 142 19.58 9.72 -2.89
CA ALA A 142 18.60 8.74 -2.44
C ALA A 142 17.27 8.88 -3.20
N LEU A 143 16.71 10.09 -3.27
CA LEU A 143 15.46 10.33 -4.01
C LEU A 143 15.59 9.98 -5.50
N ALA A 144 16.71 10.34 -6.13
CA ALA A 144 16.98 9.98 -7.52
C ALA A 144 17.11 8.45 -7.73
N GLY A 145 17.55 7.72 -6.71
CA GLY A 145 17.57 6.25 -6.66
C GLY A 145 16.24 5.61 -6.27
N GLY A 146 15.16 6.38 -6.08
CA GLY A 146 13.85 5.87 -5.64
C GLY A 146 13.77 5.60 -4.12
N ILE A 147 14.74 6.03 -3.35
CA ILE A 147 14.82 5.81 -1.89
C ILE A 147 14.18 6.99 -1.18
N THR A 148 13.19 6.71 -0.35
CA THR A 148 12.41 7.71 0.39
C THR A 148 12.75 7.74 1.88
N MET A 149 13.50 6.75 2.37
CA MET A 149 14.00 6.71 3.75
C MET A 149 15.43 6.15 3.81
N VAL A 150 16.30 6.79 4.58
CA VAL A 150 17.70 6.34 4.77
C VAL A 150 18.09 6.18 6.25
N LEU A 151 18.91 5.18 6.57
CA LEU A 151 19.52 5.03 7.89
C LEU A 151 21.02 5.35 7.85
N ALA A 152 21.40 6.48 8.43
CA ALA A 152 22.76 7.01 8.31
C ALA A 152 23.71 6.46 9.38
N MET A 153 24.84 5.92 8.93
CA MET A 153 25.87 5.26 9.74
C MET A 153 26.66 6.25 10.61
N PRO A 154 27.16 5.80 11.79
CA PRO A 154 27.65 6.70 12.85
C PRO A 154 29.13 7.09 12.73
N ASN A 155 29.81 6.66 11.68
CA ASN A 155 31.26 6.78 11.52
C ASN A 155 31.64 8.13 10.85
N THR A 156 31.05 9.20 11.36
CA THR A 156 31.28 10.61 10.99
C THR A 156 32.46 11.19 11.78
N GLN A 157 32.72 12.50 11.65
CA GLN A 157 33.72 13.20 12.46
C GLN A 157 33.09 14.46 13.10
N PRO A 158 32.80 14.46 14.43
CA PRO A 158 33.01 13.36 15.37
C PRO A 158 32.14 12.14 15.06
N ALA A 159 32.58 10.96 15.50
CA ALA A 159 31.78 9.75 15.40
C ALA A 159 30.59 9.80 16.38
N ILE A 160 29.44 9.29 15.96
CA ILE A 160 28.21 9.32 16.74
C ILE A 160 28.26 8.19 17.78
N VAL A 161 28.96 8.39 18.90
CA VAL A 161 29.14 7.39 19.97
C VAL A 161 28.56 7.80 21.32
N ASP A 162 28.08 9.04 21.42
CA ASP A 162 27.49 9.61 22.62
C ASP A 162 26.33 10.55 22.27
N ARG A 163 25.65 11.05 23.32
CA ARG A 163 24.48 11.92 23.18
C ARG A 163 24.80 13.25 22.49
N GLY A 164 25.99 13.81 22.73
CA GLY A 164 26.39 15.10 22.16
C GLY A 164 26.58 15.01 20.66
N ALA A 165 27.37 14.02 20.21
CA ALA A 165 27.57 13.76 18.79
C ALA A 165 26.27 13.34 18.09
N PHE A 166 25.40 12.58 18.76
CA PHE A 166 24.09 12.20 18.23
C PHE A 166 23.17 13.40 18.01
N GLN A 167 23.08 14.30 18.99
CA GLN A 167 22.28 15.52 18.87
C GLN A 167 22.81 16.45 17.78
N GLN A 168 24.13 16.62 17.70
CA GLN A 168 24.76 17.42 16.64
C GLN A 168 24.41 16.87 15.25
N ALA A 169 24.50 15.55 15.05
CA ALA A 169 24.16 14.93 13.78
C ALA A 169 22.66 15.07 13.45
N LEU A 170 21.77 14.96 14.45
CA LEU A 170 20.32 15.18 14.26
C LEU A 170 20.02 16.59 13.76
N GLU A 171 20.64 17.61 14.36
CA GLU A 171 20.43 19.02 13.96
C GLU A 171 20.90 19.30 12.52
N ILE A 172 22.02 18.68 12.10
CA ILE A 172 22.52 18.78 10.73
C ILE A 172 21.56 18.06 9.77
N ALA A 173 21.13 16.85 10.12
CA ALA A 173 20.20 16.07 9.33
C ALA A 173 18.85 16.80 9.16
N GLN A 174 18.34 17.42 10.22
CA GLN A 174 17.08 18.17 10.20
C GLN A 174 17.12 19.37 9.25
N LYS A 175 18.29 20.00 9.08
CA LYS A 175 18.47 21.13 8.15
C LYS A 175 18.79 20.68 6.72
N GLY A 176 19.41 19.50 6.57
CA GLY A 176 19.95 19.04 5.30
C GLY A 176 19.07 18.02 4.56
N ALA A 177 18.42 17.11 5.27
CA ALA A 177 17.79 15.94 4.67
C ALA A 177 16.59 16.30 3.78
N ARG A 178 16.52 15.68 2.59
CA ARG A 178 15.44 15.82 1.62
C ARG A 178 14.46 14.64 1.64
N CYS A 179 14.92 13.48 2.06
CA CYS A 179 14.08 12.31 2.35
C CYS A 179 14.12 11.98 3.85
N ASP A 180 13.17 11.17 4.32
CA ASP A 180 13.07 10.87 5.74
C ASP A 180 14.25 10.00 6.20
N TYR A 181 14.62 10.06 7.48
CA TYR A 181 15.84 9.43 7.96
C TYR A 181 15.76 8.94 9.40
N ALA A 182 16.71 8.09 9.79
CA ALA A 182 17.10 7.90 11.18
C ALA A 182 18.63 7.68 11.28
N LEU A 183 19.20 7.93 12.45
CA LEU A 183 20.65 7.88 12.67
C LEU A 183 21.04 6.67 13.51
N TYR A 184 22.08 5.96 13.12
CA TYR A 184 22.70 4.96 13.99
C TYR A 184 23.51 5.62 15.09
N VAL A 185 23.78 4.85 16.15
CA VAL A 185 24.84 5.14 17.13
C VAL A 185 25.92 4.07 16.99
N GLY A 186 27.18 4.47 17.11
CA GLY A 186 28.35 3.60 17.03
C GLY A 186 28.71 3.03 18.40
N ALA A 187 29.04 1.75 18.42
CA ALA A 187 29.69 1.14 19.58
C ALA A 187 31.17 1.57 19.64
N SER A 188 31.64 1.95 20.83
CA SER A 188 33.04 2.24 21.13
C SER A 188 33.53 1.36 22.29
N SER A 189 34.84 1.38 22.56
CA SER A 189 35.43 0.64 23.67
C SER A 189 35.00 1.16 25.06
N THR A 190 34.37 2.33 25.14
CA THR A 190 34.06 3.00 26.42
C THR A 190 32.57 3.28 26.66
N ASN A 191 31.71 3.15 25.64
CA ASN A 191 30.31 3.59 25.74
C ASN A 191 29.29 2.46 26.02
N PHE A 192 29.70 1.21 26.19
CA PHE A 192 28.78 0.08 26.45
C PHE A 192 27.91 0.28 27.70
N GLY A 193 28.34 1.10 28.66
CA GLY A 193 27.56 1.44 29.87
C GLY A 193 26.52 2.54 29.69
N THR A 194 26.63 3.37 28.66
CA THR A 194 25.80 4.60 28.51
C THR A 194 25.00 4.64 27.20
N VAL A 195 25.50 3.98 26.15
CA VAL A 195 24.93 4.07 24.79
C VAL A 195 23.47 3.60 24.71
N HIS A 196 23.08 2.65 25.57
CA HIS A 196 21.74 2.08 25.64
C HIS A 196 20.63 3.13 25.86
N GLU A 197 20.94 4.29 26.44
CA GLU A 197 20.00 5.40 26.62
C GLU A 197 19.51 6.01 25.29
N LEU A 198 20.29 5.86 24.21
CA LEU A 198 19.96 6.39 22.89
C LEU A 198 19.13 5.40 22.06
N ALA A 199 18.88 4.19 22.55
CA ALA A 199 18.28 3.12 21.78
C ALA A 199 16.85 3.40 21.27
N SER A 200 16.08 4.23 21.97
CA SER A 200 14.74 4.64 21.52
C SER A 200 14.76 5.70 20.41
N GLN A 201 15.86 6.47 20.31
CA GLN A 201 16.02 7.56 19.35
C GLN A 201 16.81 7.14 18.11
N ALA A 202 17.68 6.12 18.25
CA ALA A 202 18.55 5.66 17.17
C ALA A 202 17.85 4.68 16.21
N ALA A 203 18.33 4.62 14.97
CA ALA A 203 18.02 3.56 14.03
C ALA A 203 18.40 2.18 14.59
N GLY A 204 19.58 2.10 15.23
CA GLY A 204 20.13 0.93 15.89
C GLY A 204 21.55 1.21 16.40
N LEU A 205 22.19 0.20 16.98
CA LEU A 205 23.60 0.23 17.36
C LEU A 205 24.45 -0.44 16.27
N LYS A 206 25.47 0.24 15.76
CA LYS A 206 26.42 -0.30 14.75
C LYS A 206 27.75 -0.66 15.42
N LEU A 207 28.16 -1.93 15.29
CA LEU A 207 29.46 -2.42 15.76
C LEU A 207 30.38 -2.63 14.55
N TYR A 208 31.62 -2.12 14.64
CA TYR A 208 32.66 -2.36 13.64
C TYR A 208 33.67 -3.38 14.22
N LEU A 209 33.57 -4.63 13.78
CA LEU A 209 34.34 -5.75 14.36
C LEU A 209 35.60 -6.10 13.56
N ASN A 210 35.66 -5.70 12.30
CA ASN A 210 36.83 -5.81 11.43
C ASN A 210 37.47 -4.43 11.22
N GLU A 211 38.52 -4.37 10.40
CA GLU A 211 39.15 -3.11 10.02
C GLU A 211 38.14 -2.18 9.36
N THR A 212 38.04 -0.98 9.94
CA THR A 212 37.20 0.10 9.43
C THR A 212 38.07 1.33 9.24
N PHE A 213 37.67 2.23 8.35
CA PHE A 213 38.33 3.51 8.11
C PHE A 213 38.27 4.47 9.32
N THR A 214 37.67 4.07 10.44
CA THR A 214 37.36 4.94 11.58
C THR A 214 37.91 4.41 12.90
N THR A 215 37.90 5.26 13.92
CA THR A 215 38.32 4.93 15.30
C THR A 215 37.36 3.99 16.04
N LEU A 216 36.30 3.51 15.38
CA LEU A 216 35.23 2.70 15.98
C LEU A 216 35.50 1.19 16.00
N ARG A 217 36.67 0.73 15.55
CA ARG A 217 37.03 -0.68 15.59
C ARG A 217 37.04 -1.17 17.04
N LEU A 218 36.26 -2.22 17.33
CA LEU A 218 36.24 -2.89 18.63
C LEU A 218 37.20 -4.08 18.63
N PRO A 219 38.34 -4.01 19.34
CA PRO A 219 39.40 -5.02 19.22
C PRO A 219 39.12 -6.32 19.99
N GLY A 220 38.32 -6.27 21.06
CA GLY A 220 38.12 -7.39 21.97
C GLY A 220 36.70 -7.95 22.01
N ILE A 221 36.60 -9.26 22.21
CA ILE A 221 35.32 -9.98 22.40
C ILE A 221 34.58 -9.50 23.66
N SER A 222 35.31 -9.05 24.68
CA SER A 222 34.74 -8.53 25.93
C SER A 222 33.85 -7.31 25.69
N GLU A 223 34.30 -6.37 24.85
CA GLU A 223 33.53 -5.19 24.46
C GLU A 223 32.31 -5.58 23.65
N TRP A 224 32.43 -6.58 22.76
CA TRP A 224 31.30 -7.09 21.97
C TRP A 224 30.24 -7.65 22.92
N GLN A 225 30.64 -8.54 23.83
CA GLN A 225 29.74 -9.14 24.81
C GLN A 225 29.07 -8.09 25.71
N ALA A 226 29.79 -7.04 26.13
CA ALA A 226 29.23 -5.95 26.92
C ALA A 226 28.15 -5.19 26.14
N HIS A 227 28.41 -4.82 24.88
CA HIS A 227 27.42 -4.18 24.00
C HIS A 227 26.21 -5.07 23.73
N LEU A 228 26.44 -6.35 23.42
CA LEU A 228 25.39 -7.34 23.21
C LEU A 228 24.55 -7.59 24.47
N SER A 229 25.07 -7.32 25.67
CA SER A 229 24.32 -7.48 26.93
C SER A 229 23.55 -6.21 27.29
N ASN A 230 24.16 -5.03 27.11
CA ASN A 230 23.61 -3.77 27.62
C ASN A 230 22.65 -3.06 26.65
N TRP A 231 22.80 -3.24 25.34
CA TRP A 231 21.86 -2.64 24.38
C TRP A 231 20.44 -3.22 24.60
N PRO A 232 19.31 -2.52 24.39
CA PRO A 232 17.97 -3.11 24.60
C PRO A 232 17.60 -4.16 23.53
N LYS A 233 17.19 -5.38 23.92
CA LYS A 233 16.98 -6.52 22.99
C LYS A 233 16.01 -6.25 21.82
N ARG A 234 15.07 -5.33 22.00
CA ARG A 234 14.09 -4.92 20.97
C ARG A 234 14.64 -3.90 19.96
N ALA A 235 15.74 -3.23 20.30
CA ALA A 235 16.39 -2.26 19.43
C ALA A 235 17.35 -2.97 18.46
N PRO A 236 17.39 -2.59 17.16
CA PRO A 236 18.28 -3.20 16.18
C PRO A 236 19.75 -3.09 16.58
N LEU A 237 20.52 -4.14 16.26
CA LEU A 237 21.97 -4.19 16.43
C LEU A 237 22.59 -4.74 15.14
N CYS A 238 23.41 -3.92 14.51
CA CYS A 238 24.04 -4.20 13.22
C CYS A 238 25.55 -4.39 13.40
N VAL A 239 26.12 -5.37 12.69
CA VAL A 239 27.54 -5.69 12.79
C VAL A 239 28.20 -5.64 11.41
N HIS A 240 29.29 -4.90 11.31
CA HIS A 240 30.27 -5.10 10.24
C HIS A 240 31.20 -6.23 10.71
N ALA A 241 30.99 -7.42 10.17
CA ALA A 241 31.70 -8.64 10.57
C ALA A 241 32.01 -9.51 9.33
N GLU A 242 33.28 -9.77 9.08
CA GLU A 242 33.77 -10.58 7.97
C GLU A 242 34.30 -11.93 8.47
N ARG A 243 34.05 -13.00 7.71
CA ARG A 243 34.62 -14.35 7.92
C ARG A 243 34.48 -14.87 9.37
N GLN A 244 35.60 -15.22 10.01
CA GLN A 244 35.67 -15.77 11.37
C GLN A 244 35.09 -14.82 12.43
N THR A 245 35.19 -13.50 12.20
CA THR A 245 34.58 -12.49 13.06
C THR A 245 33.05 -12.61 13.09
N MET A 246 32.45 -12.93 11.94
CA MET A 246 31.02 -13.18 11.84
C MET A 246 30.60 -14.42 12.62
N ALA A 247 31.36 -15.51 12.53
CA ALA A 247 31.11 -16.73 13.32
C ALA A 247 31.18 -16.45 14.84
N ALA A 248 32.18 -15.69 15.27
CA ALA A 248 32.36 -15.31 16.67
C ALA A 248 31.19 -14.48 17.20
N VAL A 249 30.76 -13.44 16.46
CA VAL A 249 29.62 -12.61 16.92
C VAL A 249 28.28 -13.35 16.85
N LEU A 250 28.08 -14.26 15.89
CA LEU A 250 26.89 -15.13 15.85
C LEU A 250 26.83 -16.06 17.06
N LEU A 251 27.96 -16.60 17.50
CA LEU A 251 28.03 -17.40 18.72
C LEU A 251 27.65 -16.56 19.95
N LEU A 252 28.21 -15.35 20.10
CA LEU A 252 27.88 -14.45 21.22
C LEU A 252 26.40 -14.02 21.20
N ALA A 253 25.85 -13.75 20.01
CA ALA A 253 24.44 -13.44 19.82
C ALA A 253 23.54 -14.60 20.24
N SER A 254 23.94 -15.83 19.92
CA SER A 254 23.26 -17.05 20.34
C SER A 254 23.30 -17.21 21.86
N LEU A 255 24.47 -17.04 22.48
CA LEU A 255 24.66 -17.12 23.94
C LEU A 255 23.84 -16.07 24.71
N THR A 256 23.60 -14.91 24.11
CA THR A 256 22.82 -13.82 24.71
C THR A 256 21.33 -13.83 24.32
N ASP A 257 20.89 -14.81 23.51
CA ASP A 257 19.57 -14.87 22.86
C ASP A 257 19.14 -13.51 22.31
N ARG A 258 19.93 -12.98 21.38
CA ARG A 258 19.75 -11.65 20.83
C ARG A 258 19.67 -11.66 19.30
N PRO A 259 18.68 -10.96 18.71
CA PRO A 259 18.66 -10.73 17.27
C PRO A 259 19.85 -9.87 16.81
N ILE A 260 20.49 -10.26 15.71
CA ILE A 260 21.54 -9.43 15.06
C ILE A 260 21.28 -9.28 13.57
N HIS A 261 21.77 -8.18 13.02
CA HIS A 261 21.79 -7.92 11.59
C HIS A 261 23.25 -7.85 11.09
N VAL A 262 23.62 -8.73 10.15
CA VAL A 262 24.96 -8.75 9.54
C VAL A 262 24.96 -7.85 8.31
N CYS A 263 25.81 -6.82 8.35
CA CYS A 263 25.94 -5.86 7.25
C CYS A 263 26.69 -6.46 6.05
N HIS A 264 26.36 -5.95 4.86
CA HIS A 264 27.07 -6.12 3.57
C HIS A 264 27.76 -7.48 3.40
N VAL A 265 27.00 -8.57 3.45
CA VAL A 265 27.51 -9.93 3.21
C VAL A 265 28.04 -10.03 1.78
N ALA A 266 29.27 -10.51 1.62
CA ALA A 266 30.00 -10.42 0.36
C ALA A 266 30.52 -11.77 -0.15
N ARG A 267 30.60 -12.81 0.69
CA ARG A 267 31.25 -14.07 0.33
C ARG A 267 30.34 -15.28 0.46
N LYS A 268 30.65 -16.33 -0.30
CA LYS A 268 30.00 -17.65 -0.20
C LYS A 268 30.08 -18.22 1.21
N GLU A 269 31.24 -18.12 1.85
CA GLU A 269 31.44 -18.62 3.22
C GLU A 269 30.51 -17.92 4.24
N GLU A 270 30.25 -16.63 4.03
CA GLU A 270 29.43 -15.82 4.92
C GLU A 270 27.94 -16.14 4.75
N ILE A 271 27.44 -16.15 3.50
CA ILE A 271 26.02 -16.42 3.25
C ILE A 271 25.62 -17.84 3.65
N LEU A 272 26.51 -18.83 3.43
CA LEU A 272 26.25 -20.22 3.85
C LEU A 272 26.28 -20.39 5.37
N LEU A 273 27.14 -19.64 6.08
CA LEU A 273 27.13 -19.64 7.54
C LEU A 273 25.85 -19.00 8.09
N ILE A 274 25.37 -17.91 7.49
CA ILE A 274 24.08 -17.30 7.86
C ILE A 274 22.92 -18.24 7.57
N LYS A 275 22.93 -18.93 6.42
CA LYS A 275 21.93 -19.96 6.07
C LYS A 275 21.86 -21.04 7.14
N ALA A 276 23.01 -21.62 7.49
CA ALA A 276 23.09 -22.64 8.54
C ALA A 276 22.63 -22.12 9.91
N ALA A 277 22.91 -20.85 10.23
CA ALA A 277 22.44 -20.22 11.46
C ALA A 277 20.90 -20.06 11.46
N LYS A 278 20.30 -19.60 10.36
CA LYS A 278 18.84 -19.47 10.20
C LYS A 278 18.14 -20.83 10.28
N GLU A 279 18.68 -21.86 9.63
CA GLU A 279 18.15 -23.24 9.68
C GLU A 279 18.14 -23.81 11.11
N ARG A 280 19.08 -23.38 11.96
CA ARG A 280 19.15 -23.74 13.38
C ARG A 280 18.30 -22.83 14.28
N GLY A 281 17.53 -21.90 13.71
CA GLY A 281 16.64 -20.99 14.44
C GLY A 281 17.33 -19.81 15.13
N LEU A 282 18.60 -19.52 14.79
CA LEU A 282 19.25 -18.31 15.30
C LEU A 282 18.57 -17.07 14.70
N LYS A 283 18.37 -16.04 15.53
CA LYS A 283 17.72 -14.77 15.16
C LYS A 283 18.69 -13.86 14.39
N VAL A 284 19.18 -14.32 13.25
CA VAL A 284 20.09 -13.55 12.38
C VAL A 284 19.35 -13.06 11.15
N THR A 285 19.60 -11.82 10.77
CA THR A 285 19.27 -11.28 9.45
C THR A 285 20.52 -10.72 8.78
N CYS A 286 20.49 -10.51 7.47
CA CYS A 286 21.61 -9.92 6.74
C CYS A 286 21.16 -9.03 5.58
N GLU A 287 22.08 -8.18 5.14
CA GLU A 287 21.96 -7.40 3.93
C GLU A 287 23.09 -7.72 2.94
N VAL A 288 22.83 -7.50 1.65
CA VAL A 288 23.83 -7.60 0.58
C VAL A 288 23.84 -6.29 -0.23
N CYS A 289 25.04 -5.85 -0.63
CA CYS A 289 25.20 -4.64 -1.41
C CYS A 289 25.17 -4.89 -2.93
N PRO A 290 24.69 -3.94 -3.75
CA PRO A 290 24.67 -4.09 -5.20
C PRO A 290 26.04 -4.37 -5.80
N HIS A 291 27.10 -3.76 -5.27
CA HIS A 291 28.44 -4.01 -5.78
C HIS A 291 28.92 -5.44 -5.56
N HIS A 292 28.41 -6.19 -4.58
CA HIS A 292 28.72 -7.63 -4.46
C HIS A 292 27.83 -8.53 -5.30
N LEU A 293 26.70 -8.02 -5.82
CA LEU A 293 25.82 -8.74 -6.75
C LEU A 293 26.16 -8.50 -8.22
N PHE A 294 26.67 -7.31 -8.54
CA PHE A 294 26.86 -6.85 -9.91
C PHE A 294 28.32 -6.56 -10.29
N LEU A 295 29.24 -6.53 -9.32
CA LEU A 295 30.68 -6.41 -9.55
C LEU A 295 31.44 -7.55 -8.86
N SER A 296 32.58 -7.91 -9.41
CA SER A 296 33.48 -8.93 -8.85
C SER A 296 34.94 -8.52 -9.03
N THR A 297 35.87 -9.37 -8.61
CA THR A 297 37.30 -9.19 -8.89
C THR A 297 37.60 -9.07 -10.40
N ALA A 298 36.74 -9.58 -11.28
CA ALA A 298 36.87 -9.43 -12.74
C ALA A 298 36.70 -7.97 -13.22
N ASP A 299 36.12 -7.10 -12.41
CA ASP A 299 35.89 -5.69 -12.74
C ASP A 299 37.03 -4.75 -12.32
N LEU A 300 38.00 -5.25 -11.56
CA LEU A 300 39.06 -4.43 -10.97
C LEU A 300 39.94 -3.76 -12.02
N ASP A 301 40.19 -4.41 -13.17
CA ASP A 301 40.97 -3.81 -14.26
C ASP A 301 40.24 -2.60 -14.87
N ARG A 302 38.90 -2.68 -14.99
CA ARG A 302 38.05 -1.60 -15.51
C ARG A 302 37.93 -0.46 -14.50
N ILE A 303 37.72 -0.78 -13.23
CA ILE A 303 37.52 0.20 -12.16
C ILE A 303 38.87 0.86 -11.78
N GLY A 304 39.96 0.10 -11.80
CA GLY A 304 41.28 0.48 -11.30
C GLY A 304 41.45 0.16 -9.82
N ALA A 305 42.66 -0.24 -9.42
CA ALA A 305 42.94 -0.76 -8.07
C ALA A 305 42.52 0.18 -6.93
N GLY A 306 42.90 1.47 -6.98
CA GLY A 306 42.54 2.42 -5.92
C GLY A 306 41.03 2.71 -5.86
N ARG A 307 40.40 2.95 -7.01
CA ARG A 307 38.95 3.13 -7.08
C ARG A 307 38.19 1.86 -6.67
N GLY A 308 38.76 0.67 -6.89
CA GLY A 308 38.20 -0.61 -6.48
C GLY A 308 38.27 -0.92 -4.99
N GLU A 309 38.96 -0.10 -4.17
CA GLU A 309 39.02 -0.33 -2.73
C GLU A 309 37.64 -0.22 -2.06
N VAL A 310 37.20 -1.29 -1.41
CA VAL A 310 35.93 -1.36 -0.66
C VAL A 310 36.07 -2.38 0.46
N ARG A 311 35.27 -2.27 1.53
CA ARG A 311 35.23 -3.24 2.63
C ARG A 311 33.77 -3.61 2.90
N PRO A 312 33.36 -4.88 2.73
CA PRO A 312 34.19 -6.01 2.29
C PRO A 312 34.69 -5.85 0.86
N VAL A 313 35.90 -6.34 0.57
CA VAL A 313 36.49 -6.28 -0.79
C VAL A 313 35.58 -6.95 -1.82
N LEU A 314 35.69 -6.52 -3.09
CA LEU A 314 34.96 -7.15 -4.18
C LEU A 314 35.22 -8.67 -4.18
N CYS A 315 34.12 -9.41 -4.28
CA CYS A 315 34.12 -10.87 -4.17
C CYS A 315 34.55 -11.54 -5.48
N SER A 316 34.97 -12.81 -5.44
CA SER A 316 35.24 -13.56 -6.67
C SER A 316 33.94 -13.77 -7.46
N PRO A 317 34.01 -14.07 -8.77
CA PRO A 317 32.82 -14.46 -9.53
C PRO A 317 32.07 -15.67 -8.91
N GLU A 318 32.77 -16.60 -8.25
CA GLU A 318 32.12 -17.71 -7.55
C GLU A 318 31.36 -17.26 -6.29
N ASP A 319 31.94 -16.33 -5.53
CA ASP A 319 31.26 -15.73 -4.37
C ASP A 319 30.02 -14.95 -4.82
N GLN A 320 30.15 -14.13 -5.88
CA GLN A 320 29.04 -13.38 -6.45
C GLN A 320 27.91 -14.33 -6.87
N GLN A 321 28.22 -15.42 -7.57
CA GLN A 321 27.22 -16.41 -7.95
C GLN A 321 26.57 -17.05 -6.73
N ALA A 322 27.33 -17.37 -5.68
CA ALA A 322 26.79 -17.94 -4.45
C ALA A 322 25.81 -17.00 -3.73
N LEU A 323 26.01 -15.68 -3.81
CA LEU A 323 25.05 -14.70 -3.30
C LEU A 323 23.74 -14.73 -4.10
N TRP A 324 23.80 -14.82 -5.43
CA TRP A 324 22.63 -14.97 -6.28
C TRP A 324 21.89 -16.30 -6.03
N ASP A 325 22.63 -17.40 -5.88
CA ASP A 325 22.05 -18.73 -5.61
C ASP A 325 21.37 -18.83 -4.24
N ASN A 326 21.72 -17.95 -3.29
CA ASN A 326 21.17 -17.92 -1.94
C ASN A 326 20.43 -16.61 -1.65
N LEU A 327 19.80 -16.02 -2.66
CA LEU A 327 19.06 -14.78 -2.52
C LEU A 327 17.86 -14.92 -1.57
N ASP A 328 17.33 -16.12 -1.39
CA ASP A 328 16.31 -16.47 -0.40
C ASP A 328 16.79 -16.24 1.05
N VAL A 329 18.08 -16.38 1.31
CA VAL A 329 18.72 -16.14 2.61
C VAL A 329 18.90 -14.65 2.89
N VAL A 330 19.07 -13.82 1.87
CA VAL A 330 19.29 -12.37 2.00
C VAL A 330 18.01 -11.67 2.46
N ASP A 331 18.04 -10.92 3.57
CA ASP A 331 16.84 -10.22 4.04
C ASP A 331 16.68 -8.83 3.41
N VAL A 332 17.80 -8.13 3.20
CA VAL A 332 17.79 -6.70 2.83
C VAL A 332 18.77 -6.40 1.69
N PHE A 333 18.38 -5.50 0.79
CA PHE A 333 19.34 -4.79 -0.08
C PHE A 333 19.66 -3.45 0.56
N ALA A 334 20.94 -3.12 0.68
CA ALA A 334 21.41 -1.83 1.19
C ALA A 334 22.61 -1.38 0.35
N THR A 335 22.78 -0.08 0.11
CA THR A 335 23.83 0.35 -0.81
C THR A 335 25.23 0.27 -0.23
N ASP A 336 25.33 0.36 1.10
CA ASP A 336 26.56 0.78 1.78
C ASP A 336 27.15 2.01 1.09
N HIS A 337 26.29 3.00 0.81
CA HIS A 337 26.70 4.21 0.10
C HIS A 337 27.79 4.91 0.89
N ALA A 338 29.02 4.77 0.42
CA ALA A 338 30.24 5.20 1.07
C ALA A 338 31.00 6.17 0.12
N PRO A 339 30.48 7.39 -0.05
CA PRO A 339 31.01 8.36 -0.99
C PRO A 339 32.38 8.86 -0.55
N HIS A 340 33.29 8.93 -1.52
CA HIS A 340 34.63 9.51 -1.45
C HIS A 340 34.87 10.22 -2.76
N SER A 341 35.58 11.35 -2.73
CA SER A 341 35.89 12.05 -3.98
C SER A 341 36.74 11.14 -4.87
N ARG A 342 36.65 11.35 -6.18
CA ARG A 342 37.49 10.63 -7.13
C ARG A 342 38.99 10.77 -6.82
N GLU A 343 39.41 11.98 -6.43
CA GLU A 343 40.79 12.29 -6.04
C GLU A 343 41.25 11.44 -4.85
N GLU A 344 40.44 11.31 -3.81
CA GLU A 344 40.77 10.48 -2.65
C GLU A 344 40.92 9.00 -3.04
N LYS A 345 40.07 8.51 -3.94
CA LYS A 345 40.10 7.14 -4.46
C LYS A 345 41.27 6.85 -5.40
N GLU A 346 41.89 7.88 -5.96
CA GLU A 346 43.07 7.80 -6.83
C GLU A 346 44.37 8.16 -6.08
N SER A 347 44.30 8.44 -4.78
CA SER A 347 45.45 8.74 -3.93
C SER A 347 46.28 7.50 -3.59
N ASP A 348 47.47 7.71 -3.00
CA ASP A 348 48.37 6.63 -2.54
C ASP A 348 47.73 5.73 -1.47
N HIS A 349 46.78 6.26 -0.70
CA HIS A 349 46.07 5.56 0.37
C HIS A 349 44.55 5.67 0.19
N PRO A 350 44.00 5.00 -0.83
CA PRO A 350 42.62 5.19 -1.23
C PRO A 350 41.65 4.67 -0.15
N PRO A 351 40.68 5.49 0.30
CA PRO A 351 39.73 5.06 1.32
C PRO A 351 38.75 4.03 0.73
N PRO A 352 38.33 3.01 1.51
CA PRO A 352 37.39 2.00 1.03
C PRO A 352 35.96 2.56 0.96
N GLY A 353 35.23 2.19 -0.09
CA GLY A 353 33.81 2.51 -0.23
C GLY A 353 33.41 3.00 -1.62
N PHE A 354 32.15 2.76 -1.98
CA PHE A 354 31.54 3.16 -3.25
C PHE A 354 30.27 3.99 -3.03
N PRO A 355 30.01 5.01 -3.87
CA PRO A 355 28.68 5.61 -3.95
C PRO A 355 27.70 4.66 -4.67
N GLY A 356 26.54 4.35 -4.06
CA GLY A 356 25.54 3.43 -4.65
C GLY A 356 24.07 3.89 -4.72
N LEU A 357 23.69 5.01 -4.07
CA LEU A 357 22.28 5.44 -3.96
C LEU A 357 21.57 5.61 -5.30
N GLU A 358 22.20 6.26 -6.27
CA GLU A 358 21.58 6.54 -7.58
C GLU A 358 21.54 5.30 -8.50
N THR A 359 22.33 4.26 -8.21
CA THR A 359 22.51 3.10 -9.11
C THR A 359 21.81 1.84 -8.64
N ILE A 360 21.47 1.71 -7.35
CA ILE A 360 20.90 0.47 -6.81
C ILE A 360 19.60 0.04 -7.51
N LEU A 361 18.62 0.93 -7.62
CA LEU A 361 17.33 0.56 -8.20
C LEU A 361 17.43 0.23 -9.69
N PRO A 362 18.12 1.02 -10.55
CA PRO A 362 18.36 0.61 -11.94
C PRO A 362 19.03 -0.76 -12.10
N LEU A 363 20.03 -1.08 -11.27
CA LEU A 363 20.69 -2.39 -11.29
C LEU A 363 19.72 -3.52 -10.91
N LEU A 364 18.95 -3.34 -9.83
CA LEU A 364 17.97 -4.33 -9.38
C LEU A 364 16.81 -4.50 -10.38
N LEU A 365 16.32 -3.43 -11.00
CA LEU A 365 15.29 -3.49 -12.05
C LEU A 365 15.78 -4.20 -13.31
N THR A 366 17.07 -4.06 -13.63
CA THR A 366 17.70 -4.82 -14.71
C THR A 366 17.65 -6.31 -14.40
N ALA A 367 18.03 -6.71 -13.19
CA ALA A 367 17.91 -8.11 -12.73
C ALA A 367 16.46 -8.61 -12.72
N VAL A 368 15.49 -7.74 -12.43
CA VAL A 368 14.06 -8.08 -12.54
C VAL A 368 13.67 -8.36 -13.99
N THR A 369 14.09 -7.50 -14.91
CA THR A 369 13.78 -7.65 -16.33
C THR A 369 14.47 -8.86 -16.95
N GLU A 370 15.64 -9.25 -16.44
CA GLU A 370 16.38 -10.47 -16.81
C GLU A 370 15.82 -11.74 -16.16
N GLY A 371 14.84 -11.63 -15.25
CA GLY A 371 14.24 -12.78 -14.55
C GLY A 371 15.12 -13.38 -13.45
N ARG A 372 16.16 -12.67 -13.00
CA ARG A 372 17.05 -13.08 -11.89
C ARG A 372 16.50 -12.69 -10.52
N LEU A 373 15.58 -11.75 -10.49
CA LEU A 373 14.91 -11.22 -9.29
C LEU A 373 13.44 -11.01 -9.63
N THR A 374 12.52 -11.25 -8.71
CA THR A 374 11.11 -10.86 -8.90
C THR A 374 10.84 -9.47 -8.34
N MET A 375 9.81 -8.78 -8.87
CA MET A 375 9.41 -7.47 -8.33
C MET A 375 9.02 -7.56 -6.85
N ASP A 376 8.36 -8.65 -6.44
CA ASP A 376 7.97 -8.88 -5.05
C ASP A 376 9.20 -9.09 -4.14
N GLU A 377 10.22 -9.81 -4.59
CA GLU A 377 11.47 -9.95 -3.84
C GLU A 377 12.20 -8.62 -3.70
N LEU A 378 12.22 -7.80 -4.76
CA LEU A 378 12.78 -6.44 -4.72
C LEU A 378 12.06 -5.61 -3.66
N VAL A 379 10.73 -5.56 -3.68
CA VAL A 379 9.93 -4.80 -2.70
C VAL A 379 10.12 -5.38 -1.29
N ASN A 380 10.15 -6.70 -1.14
CA ASN A 380 10.34 -7.33 0.16
C ASN A 380 11.70 -7.00 0.77
N LYS A 381 12.78 -7.10 -0.01
CA LYS A 381 14.15 -6.88 0.47
C LYS A 381 14.54 -5.40 0.55
N PHE A 382 13.84 -4.50 -0.15
CA PHE A 382 14.19 -3.07 -0.20
C PHE A 382 13.12 -2.14 0.40
N HIS A 383 12.01 -2.69 0.93
CA HIS A 383 11.00 -1.95 1.67
C HIS A 383 10.45 -2.72 2.88
N THR A 384 9.83 -3.89 2.67
CA THR A 384 9.09 -4.60 3.72
C THR A 384 9.98 -5.11 4.85
N ASN A 385 11.08 -5.79 4.52
CA ASN A 385 12.04 -6.32 5.50
C ASN A 385 12.78 -5.19 6.24
N PRO A 386 13.31 -4.14 5.58
CA PRO A 386 13.82 -2.96 6.26
C PRO A 386 12.86 -2.41 7.32
N ARG A 387 11.58 -2.21 6.99
CA ARG A 387 10.57 -1.72 7.96
C ARG A 387 10.43 -2.64 9.16
N ARG A 388 10.33 -3.95 8.92
CA ARG A 388 10.15 -4.96 9.97
C ARG A 388 11.39 -5.11 10.86
N ILE A 389 12.58 -5.19 10.28
CA ILE A 389 13.84 -5.43 11.01
C ILE A 389 14.21 -4.22 11.85
N PHE A 390 14.02 -3.02 11.32
CA PHE A 390 14.42 -1.77 11.97
C PHE A 390 13.27 -1.06 12.69
N ASN A 391 12.08 -1.67 12.77
CA ASN A 391 10.89 -1.07 13.39
C ASN A 391 10.60 0.34 12.82
N LEU A 392 10.58 0.50 11.51
CA LEU A 392 10.39 1.80 10.85
C LEU A 392 8.90 2.04 10.53
N PRO A 393 8.40 3.28 10.71
CA PRO A 393 7.00 3.60 10.45
C PRO A 393 6.67 3.60 8.95
N GLU A 394 5.38 3.66 8.64
CA GLU A 394 4.93 3.93 7.27
C GLU A 394 5.14 5.39 6.90
N GLN A 395 5.55 5.66 5.67
CA GLN A 395 5.52 7.00 5.11
C GLN A 395 4.16 7.19 4.40
N PRO A 396 3.23 7.99 4.94
CA PRO A 396 1.90 8.17 4.33
C PRO A 396 2.03 8.83 2.95
N ASN A 397 1.18 8.46 1.99
CA ASN A 397 1.16 9.08 0.64
C ASN A 397 2.54 9.11 -0.06
N THR A 398 3.36 8.07 0.14
CA THR A 398 4.71 7.97 -0.43
C THR A 398 4.79 6.80 -1.41
N TYR A 399 5.35 7.04 -2.59
CA TYR A 399 5.52 6.04 -3.63
C TYR A 399 6.56 6.46 -4.67
N VAL A 400 7.04 5.49 -5.44
CA VAL A 400 7.99 5.67 -6.55
C VAL A 400 7.32 5.20 -7.83
N GLU A 401 7.44 5.97 -8.90
CA GLU A 401 7.07 5.57 -10.25
C GLU A 401 8.33 5.32 -11.05
N ILE A 402 8.39 4.13 -11.65
CA ILE A 402 9.50 3.68 -12.47
C ILE A 402 9.05 3.45 -13.90
N ASP A 403 9.94 3.69 -14.87
CA ASP A 403 9.75 3.29 -16.26
C ASP A 403 10.59 2.02 -16.51
N LEU A 404 9.92 0.87 -16.70
CA LEU A 404 10.58 -0.41 -16.98
C LEU A 404 11.03 -0.57 -18.44
N SER A 405 10.64 0.35 -19.32
CA SER A 405 10.94 0.26 -20.75
C SER A 405 12.24 0.97 -21.12
N GLU A 406 12.72 1.89 -20.29
CA GLU A 406 13.89 2.70 -20.58
C GLU A 406 15.20 1.92 -20.40
N GLU A 407 15.98 1.83 -21.48
CA GLU A 407 17.33 1.26 -21.49
C GLU A 407 18.35 2.39 -21.60
N TRP A 408 19.35 2.38 -20.73
CA TRP A 408 20.37 3.42 -20.66
C TRP A 408 21.70 2.89 -20.11
N ILE A 409 22.75 3.70 -20.19
CA ILE A 409 24.08 3.37 -19.71
C ILE A 409 24.37 4.22 -18.48
N ILE A 410 24.82 3.60 -17.40
CA ILE A 410 25.22 4.32 -16.19
C ILE A 410 26.37 5.27 -16.53
N PRO A 411 26.21 6.59 -16.32
CA PRO A 411 27.24 7.57 -16.66
C PRO A 411 28.43 7.48 -15.70
N ASP A 412 29.57 8.04 -16.12
CA ASP A 412 30.78 8.09 -15.28
C ASP A 412 30.58 8.86 -13.98
N ARG A 413 29.65 9.81 -13.96
CA ARG A 413 29.38 10.68 -12.83
C ARG A 413 27.90 10.63 -12.47
N PRO A 414 27.55 10.31 -11.21
CA PRO A 414 26.20 10.48 -10.71
C PRO A 414 25.79 11.96 -10.71
N GLN A 415 24.49 12.23 -10.69
CA GLN A 415 23.96 13.58 -10.80
C GLN A 415 23.99 14.33 -9.47
N HIS A 416 23.76 13.63 -8.36
CA HIS A 416 23.56 14.27 -7.06
C HIS A 416 24.68 13.99 -6.05
N SER A 417 25.24 12.77 -6.02
CA SER A 417 26.31 12.43 -5.08
C SER A 417 27.58 13.24 -5.34
N LYS A 418 28.16 13.81 -4.28
CA LYS A 418 29.43 14.57 -4.33
C LYS A 418 30.66 13.70 -4.57
N ALA A 419 30.53 12.38 -4.56
CA ALA A 419 31.61 11.49 -4.97
C ALA A 419 32.07 11.82 -6.41
N HIS A 420 31.14 12.21 -7.29
CA HIS A 420 31.40 12.53 -8.70
C HIS A 420 32.06 11.39 -9.51
N TRP A 421 31.87 10.15 -9.07
CA TRP A 421 32.22 8.93 -9.82
C TRP A 421 31.32 7.77 -9.37
N THR A 422 31.29 6.68 -10.13
CA THR A 422 30.61 5.42 -9.74
C THR A 422 31.36 4.21 -10.28
N PRO A 423 31.46 3.08 -9.54
CA PRO A 423 32.11 1.87 -10.04
C PRO A 423 31.29 1.16 -11.14
N PHE A 424 30.01 1.50 -11.28
CA PHE A 424 29.08 0.92 -12.26
C PHE A 424 29.08 1.64 -13.61
N ALA A 425 29.95 2.64 -13.79
CA ALA A 425 30.05 3.40 -15.03
C ALA A 425 30.25 2.49 -16.25
N GLY A 426 29.48 2.75 -17.30
CA GLY A 426 29.50 1.99 -18.56
C GLY A 426 28.62 0.73 -18.58
N MET A 427 28.02 0.33 -17.46
CA MET A 427 27.06 -0.79 -17.44
C MET A 427 25.74 -0.39 -18.09
N ARG A 428 25.17 -1.28 -18.90
CA ARG A 428 23.82 -1.12 -19.46
C ARG A 428 22.80 -1.55 -18.42
N VAL A 429 21.75 -0.76 -18.24
CA VAL A 429 20.66 -1.02 -17.32
C VAL A 429 19.32 -0.79 -18.01
N LYS A 430 18.29 -1.47 -17.50
CA LYS A 430 16.92 -1.36 -17.95
C LYS A 430 16.00 -1.10 -16.77
N GLY A 431 15.26 -0.01 -16.84
CA GLY A 431 14.54 0.54 -15.70
C GLY A 431 15.15 1.86 -15.23
N CYS A 432 14.33 2.89 -15.05
CA CYS A 432 14.74 4.15 -14.44
C CYS A 432 13.68 4.67 -13.45
N VAL A 433 14.10 5.52 -12.53
CA VAL A 433 13.19 6.26 -11.65
C VAL A 433 12.65 7.44 -12.45
N HIS A 434 11.33 7.49 -12.61
CA HIS A 434 10.66 8.59 -13.28
C HIS A 434 10.21 9.66 -12.29
N ARG A 435 9.55 9.24 -11.20
CA ARG A 435 9.01 10.14 -10.19
C ARG A 435 9.07 9.54 -8.80
N VAL A 436 9.34 10.38 -7.79
CA VAL A 436 9.17 10.04 -6.38
C VAL A 436 8.20 11.02 -5.74
N VAL A 437 7.19 10.48 -5.06
CA VAL A 437 6.29 11.25 -4.19
C VAL A 437 6.60 10.88 -2.74
N LEU A 438 6.87 11.87 -1.91
CA LEU A 438 7.21 11.72 -0.50
C LEU A 438 6.24 12.54 0.35
N ARG A 439 5.41 11.85 1.15
CA ARG A 439 4.41 12.46 2.04
C ARG A 439 3.42 13.38 1.30
N GLY A 440 3.04 12.98 0.09
CA GLY A 440 2.12 13.72 -0.78
C GLY A 440 2.78 14.74 -1.72
N GLU A 441 4.03 15.14 -1.45
CA GLU A 441 4.76 16.10 -2.29
C GLU A 441 5.60 15.39 -3.35
N THR A 442 5.66 15.94 -4.55
CA THR A 442 6.54 15.41 -5.60
C THR A 442 7.98 15.80 -5.29
N ALA A 443 8.78 14.83 -4.86
CA ALA A 443 10.15 15.04 -4.38
C ALA A 443 11.21 14.93 -5.48
N TYR A 444 10.97 14.11 -6.50
CA TYR A 444 11.86 13.93 -7.64
C TYR A 444 11.06 13.68 -8.92
N VAL A 445 11.48 14.26 -10.05
CA VAL A 445 10.96 13.97 -11.41
C VAL A 445 12.08 14.12 -12.43
N ASP A 446 12.29 13.13 -13.29
CA ASP A 446 13.15 13.19 -14.49
C ASP A 446 14.53 13.85 -14.26
N GLY A 447 15.25 13.42 -13.22
CA GLY A 447 16.57 13.94 -12.86
C GLY A 447 16.56 15.20 -12.00
N LEU A 448 15.41 15.73 -11.60
CA LEU A 448 15.33 16.94 -10.78
C LEU A 448 14.74 16.61 -9.41
N VAL A 449 15.48 16.97 -8.36
CA VAL A 449 15.00 16.95 -6.97
C VAL A 449 14.29 18.27 -6.68
N LEU A 450 13.01 18.20 -6.28
CA LEU A 450 12.12 19.36 -6.15
C LEU A 450 11.90 19.80 -4.70
N VAL A 451 12.10 18.91 -3.73
CA VAL A 451 12.02 19.24 -2.30
C VAL A 451 13.33 19.89 -1.81
N ASN A 452 13.21 20.90 -0.96
CA ASN A 452 14.33 21.63 -0.39
C ASN A 452 15.07 20.80 0.69
N PRO A 453 16.35 21.10 0.99
CA PRO A 453 17.00 20.59 2.20
C PRO A 453 16.18 20.91 3.45
N GLY A 454 16.09 19.94 4.36
CA GLY A 454 15.29 20.03 5.59
C GLY A 454 13.82 19.61 5.43
N TYR A 455 13.41 19.16 4.23
CA TYR A 455 12.09 18.57 4.04
C TYR A 455 11.95 17.19 4.74
N GLY A 456 13.02 16.40 4.74
CA GLY A 456 13.08 15.07 5.33
C GLY A 456 12.94 15.10 6.85
N GLN A 457 12.25 14.11 7.42
CA GLN A 457 11.98 14.05 8.86
C GLN A 457 12.68 12.87 9.53
N ASN A 458 13.06 13.05 10.80
CA ASN A 458 13.52 11.96 11.65
C ASN A 458 12.35 11.04 12.01
N VAL A 459 12.33 9.83 11.46
CA VAL A 459 11.20 8.90 11.63
C VAL A 459 11.08 8.35 13.05
N ARG A 460 12.13 8.47 13.87
CA ARG A 460 12.12 8.03 15.28
C ARG A 460 11.32 8.97 16.19
N GLU A 461 11.03 10.19 15.73
CA GLU A 461 10.20 11.17 16.46
C GLU A 461 8.70 10.99 16.21
N TRP A 462 8.30 10.13 15.26
CA TRP A 462 6.89 9.95 14.89
C TRP A 462 6.09 9.17 15.95
N HIS A 463 6.74 8.59 16.95
CA HIS A 463 6.09 7.90 18.06
C HIS A 463 5.84 8.87 19.24
N GLY A 464 4.66 9.49 19.29
CA GLY A 464 4.26 10.35 20.43
C GLY A 464 3.19 11.41 20.17
N GLY A 465 2.75 11.60 18.93
CA GLY A 465 1.74 12.57 18.56
C GLY A 465 1.60 12.61 17.05
N LYS A 466 0.48 13.13 16.53
CA LYS A 466 0.24 13.32 15.09
C LYS A 466 1.51 13.81 14.37
N PRO A 467 1.78 13.35 13.13
CA PRO A 467 2.86 13.94 12.34
C PRO A 467 2.69 15.47 12.32
N PRO A 468 3.76 16.25 12.55
CA PRO A 468 3.63 17.69 12.60
C PRO A 468 3.19 18.19 11.22
N LEU A 469 2.03 18.86 11.19
CA LEU A 469 1.69 19.78 10.12
C LEU A 469 2.78 20.86 10.11
N VAL A 470 3.35 21.11 8.94
CA VAL A 470 4.40 22.10 8.71
C VAL A 470 3.93 23.46 9.25
N GLY A 471 4.47 23.87 10.39
CA GLY A 471 4.32 25.20 10.96
C GLY A 471 5.41 26.12 10.40
N ALA A 472 5.00 27.30 9.94
CA ALA A 472 5.89 28.33 9.41
C ALA A 472 7.00 28.70 10.41
N ALA A 473 8.24 28.76 9.92
CA ALA A 473 9.38 29.22 10.70
C ALA A 473 9.19 30.66 11.16
N SER A 474 9.42 30.86 12.45
CA SER A 474 9.51 32.11 13.19
C SER A 474 10.53 33.08 12.60
N ILE A 475 10.11 34.32 12.33
CA ILE A 475 10.99 35.49 12.28
C ILE A 475 11.03 36.08 13.69
N GLU A 476 12.24 36.16 14.27
CA GLU A 476 12.50 36.82 15.55
C GLU A 476 12.15 38.32 15.51
N ARG A 477 11.51 38.83 16.56
CA ARG A 477 11.44 40.27 16.86
C ARG A 477 12.46 40.61 17.94
N ILE A 478 13.25 41.63 17.66
CA ILE A 478 14.10 42.36 18.60
C ILE A 478 13.20 43.19 19.55
N ASP A 479 13.50 43.10 20.84
CA ASP A 479 12.91 43.86 21.95
C ASP A 479 13.12 45.37 21.82
N VAL A 480 12.07 46.16 22.13
CA VAL A 480 12.22 47.45 22.82
C VAL A 480 11.06 47.67 23.81
N LEU A 481 11.45 48.04 25.02
CA LEU A 481 10.70 48.26 26.27
C LEU A 481 9.59 49.32 26.24
N ASN A 482 8.53 49.01 27.00
CA ASN A 482 7.73 49.84 27.93
C ASN A 482 7.78 51.38 27.84
N ASN A 483 6.62 52.03 27.69
CA ASN A 483 6.00 52.81 28.78
C ASN A 483 4.61 53.39 28.47
N SER A 484 3.71 53.19 29.45
CA SER A 484 2.86 54.19 30.13
C SER A 484 1.56 54.78 29.51
N ILE A 485 0.52 54.68 30.36
CA ILE A 485 -0.62 55.60 30.64
C ILE A 485 -1.88 55.53 29.76
N GLY A 486 -3.02 55.27 30.44
CA GLY A 486 -4.14 56.21 30.40
C GLY A 486 -5.54 55.70 30.03
N SER A 487 -6.33 55.36 31.06
CA SER A 487 -7.76 55.70 31.26
C SER A 487 -8.84 55.36 30.21
N GLY A 488 -9.93 54.75 30.68
CA GLY A 488 -11.29 55.18 30.29
C GLY A 488 -12.31 54.12 29.91
N SER A 489 -13.20 53.80 30.87
CA SER A 489 -14.64 53.48 30.71
C SER A 489 -15.14 52.33 29.83
N GLY A 490 -15.82 51.37 30.49
CA GLY A 490 -17.27 51.22 30.29
C GLY A 490 -17.81 50.03 29.47
N VAL A 491 -18.45 49.11 30.20
CA VAL A 491 -19.70 48.37 29.85
C VAL A 491 -19.60 47.09 29.00
N GLY A 492 -20.08 45.98 29.59
CA GLY A 492 -21.07 45.11 28.93
C GLY A 492 -20.66 43.69 28.57
N LEU A 493 -21.23 42.72 29.28
CA LEU A 493 -21.21 41.27 29.02
C LEU A 493 -21.48 40.88 27.55
N ARG A 494 -20.79 39.84 27.06
CA ARG A 494 -21.37 38.50 26.76
C ARG A 494 -20.33 37.49 26.24
N THR A 495 -20.57 36.25 26.62
CA THR A 495 -19.88 34.99 26.29
C THR A 495 -19.98 34.61 24.81
N THR A 496 -18.87 34.18 24.18
CA THR A 496 -18.84 33.11 23.15
C THR A 496 -17.43 32.57 22.92
N ASP A 497 -17.35 31.25 23.05
CA ASP A 497 -16.46 30.22 22.48
C ASP A 497 -15.42 30.60 21.41
N LEU A 498 -14.20 30.10 21.62
CA LEU A 498 -13.09 30.03 20.67
C LEU A 498 -13.19 28.73 19.85
N GLU A 499 -13.44 28.87 18.55
CA GLU A 499 -13.23 27.83 17.53
C GLU A 499 -11.79 27.88 16.97
N PRO A 500 -11.23 26.76 16.46
CA PRO A 500 -9.91 26.71 15.83
C PRO A 500 -9.91 27.08 14.35
N ASP A 501 -8.95 27.90 13.95
CA ASP A 501 -8.76 28.53 12.63
C ASP A 501 -8.69 27.56 11.42
N LEU A 502 -9.69 27.69 10.55
CA LEU A 502 -9.66 27.38 9.12
C LEU A 502 -9.43 28.71 8.35
N GLN A 503 -8.18 29.17 8.19
CA GLN A 503 -7.91 30.47 7.52
C GLN A 503 -6.86 30.47 6.41
N THR A 504 -6.47 29.31 5.85
CA THR A 504 -5.59 29.30 4.65
C THR A 504 -6.31 29.02 3.34
N ASN A 505 -7.58 28.57 3.39
CA ASN A 505 -8.39 28.36 2.18
C ASN A 505 -9.28 29.57 1.81
N GLU A 506 -9.41 30.59 2.68
CA GLU A 506 -10.23 31.78 2.38
C GLU A 506 -9.52 32.83 1.52
N ALA A 507 -8.19 32.94 1.57
CA ALA A 507 -7.46 33.92 0.75
C ALA A 507 -7.52 33.64 -0.76
N PHE A 508 -7.81 32.39 -1.16
CA PHE A 508 -7.99 32.01 -2.56
C PHE A 508 -9.47 32.02 -2.99
N PHE A 509 -10.41 31.86 -2.06
CA PHE A 509 -11.86 31.92 -2.32
C PHE A 509 -12.42 33.35 -2.30
N GLN A 510 -11.79 34.29 -1.58
CA GLN A 510 -12.19 35.71 -1.58
C GLN A 510 -11.85 36.45 -2.89
N LEU A 511 -11.07 35.85 -3.78
CA LEU A 511 -10.83 36.37 -5.13
C LEU A 511 -11.93 36.03 -6.15
N LEU A 512 -12.94 35.24 -5.73
CA LEU A 512 -13.95 34.66 -6.63
C LEU A 512 -15.40 34.82 -6.13
N SER A 513 -15.68 35.70 -5.16
CA SER A 513 -17.08 35.95 -4.75
C SER A 513 -17.67 37.17 -5.48
N PRO A 514 -18.85 37.04 -6.11
CA PRO A 514 -19.45 38.10 -6.91
C PRO A 514 -20.32 39.01 -6.04
N ASP A 515 -19.90 40.24 -5.81
CA ASP A 515 -20.81 41.32 -5.40
C ASP A 515 -20.27 42.67 -5.89
N GLY A 516 -21.09 43.37 -6.69
CA GLY A 516 -20.92 44.81 -6.93
C GLY A 516 -20.78 45.25 -8.38
N THR A 517 -21.92 45.35 -9.06
CA THR A 517 -22.25 46.28 -10.16
C THR A 517 -21.59 46.11 -11.54
N ASN A 518 -22.45 45.73 -12.49
CA ASN A 518 -22.32 45.91 -13.93
C ASN A 518 -21.89 47.34 -14.33
N ALA A 519 -20.70 47.46 -14.93
CA ALA A 519 -20.42 48.30 -16.10
C ALA A 519 -19.01 47.98 -16.61
N HIS A 520 -18.81 47.89 -17.93
CA HIS A 520 -17.57 47.57 -18.66
C HIS A 520 -17.34 46.11 -19.09
N VAL A 521 -18.29 45.55 -19.86
CA VAL A 521 -18.03 44.40 -20.76
C VAL A 521 -18.10 44.86 -22.23
N LYS A 522 -17.27 45.84 -22.60
CA LYS A 522 -17.18 46.32 -24.00
C LYS A 522 -15.79 46.88 -24.30
N GLN A 523 -14.75 46.06 -24.15
CA GLN A 523 -13.44 46.23 -24.79
C GLN A 523 -12.55 45.09 -24.33
N LEU A 524 -12.47 44.01 -25.11
CA LEU A 524 -11.37 43.03 -25.16
C LEU A 524 -11.71 42.08 -26.33
N GLY A 525 -10.78 41.93 -27.27
CA GLY A 525 -11.00 41.41 -28.62
C GLY A 525 -11.19 39.89 -28.71
N VAL A 526 -12.24 39.34 -28.10
CA VAL A 526 -12.68 37.96 -28.36
C VAL A 526 -13.80 37.98 -29.39
N HIS A 527 -13.50 37.55 -30.61
CA HIS A 527 -14.49 37.49 -31.69
C HIS A 527 -15.22 36.13 -31.69
N PHE A 528 -16.43 36.09 -31.14
CA PHE A 528 -17.39 35.00 -31.37
C PHE A 528 -18.22 35.34 -32.62
N ALA A 529 -18.39 34.40 -33.54
CA ALA A 529 -19.17 34.60 -34.75
C ALA A 529 -20.63 34.18 -34.53
N GLY A 530 -21.53 35.15 -34.36
CA GLY A 530 -22.99 34.98 -34.50
C GLY A 530 -23.73 34.59 -33.21
N GLU A 531 -24.59 35.50 -32.75
CA GLU A 531 -25.42 35.32 -31.54
C GLU A 531 -26.58 34.34 -31.77
N GLN A 532 -26.62 33.28 -30.95
CA GLN A 532 -27.82 32.78 -30.26
C GLN A 532 -27.38 31.82 -29.14
N VAL A 533 -27.28 32.34 -27.91
CA VAL A 533 -26.92 31.55 -26.72
C VAL A 533 -28.16 30.82 -26.23
N ALA A 534 -28.29 29.54 -26.59
CA ALA A 534 -29.22 28.61 -25.94
C ALA A 534 -28.52 27.90 -24.78
N LEU A 535 -28.96 28.16 -23.55
CA LEU A 535 -28.54 27.43 -22.35
C LEU A 535 -28.93 25.95 -22.50
N ARG A 536 -27.94 25.05 -22.48
CA ARG A 536 -28.14 23.59 -22.48
C ARG A 536 -28.25 23.05 -21.06
N PRO A 537 -29.05 22.00 -20.82
CA PRO A 537 -29.28 21.47 -19.47
C PRO A 537 -28.02 20.81 -18.90
N ALA A 538 -27.70 21.19 -17.66
CA ALA A 538 -26.61 20.65 -16.88
C ALA A 538 -26.87 19.19 -16.46
N SER A 539 -25.82 18.38 -16.44
CA SER A 539 -25.84 17.08 -15.75
C SER A 539 -25.87 17.32 -14.22
N PRO A 540 -26.74 16.64 -13.46
CA PRO A 540 -26.89 16.90 -12.04
C PRO A 540 -25.72 16.35 -11.23
N LEU A 541 -25.06 17.22 -10.46
CA LEU A 541 -24.21 16.86 -9.32
C LEU A 541 -25.12 16.50 -8.12
N PRO A 542 -24.81 15.46 -7.34
CA PRO A 542 -25.59 15.13 -6.14
C PRO A 542 -25.40 16.18 -5.03
N PRO A 543 -26.44 16.52 -4.25
CA PRO A 543 -26.38 17.56 -3.22
C PRO A 543 -25.61 17.11 -1.98
N ARG A 544 -24.74 17.99 -1.45
CA ARG A 544 -24.18 17.88 -0.10
C ARG A 544 -25.28 18.26 0.92
N MET A 545 -25.79 17.28 1.67
CA MET A 545 -26.57 17.56 2.87
C MET A 545 -25.63 17.95 4.02
N ARG A 546 -25.80 19.16 4.55
CA ARG A 546 -25.42 19.54 5.91
C ARG A 546 -26.56 19.10 6.84
N CYS A 547 -26.24 18.44 7.94
CA CYS A 547 -27.16 18.32 9.08
C CYS A 547 -26.51 19.02 10.27
N ASP A 548 -27.17 20.08 10.73
CA ASP A 548 -26.88 20.80 11.96
C ASP A 548 -27.22 19.93 13.18
N SER A 549 -26.51 20.14 14.29
CA SER A 549 -26.90 19.57 15.59
C SER A 549 -26.64 20.61 16.68
N THR A 550 -27.72 21.29 17.07
CA THR A 550 -27.80 22.18 18.22
C THR A 550 -27.91 21.39 19.53
N GLY A 551 -27.01 21.68 20.49
CA GLY A 551 -27.34 21.95 21.90
C GLY A 551 -27.82 20.82 22.84
N ASN A 552 -26.87 20.31 23.64
CA ASN A 552 -26.86 20.21 25.12
C ASN A 552 -28.13 19.77 25.91
N GLN A 553 -28.04 18.71 26.74
CA GLN A 553 -27.67 18.78 28.18
C GLN A 553 -27.95 17.46 28.96
N SER A 554 -26.99 17.13 29.85
CA SER A 554 -27.01 16.33 31.09
C SER A 554 -28.14 15.35 31.41
N VAL A 555 -27.79 14.10 31.79
CA VAL A 555 -28.12 13.50 33.11
C VAL A 555 -27.04 12.47 33.48
N ILE A 556 -26.32 12.75 34.58
CA ILE A 556 -25.59 11.75 35.37
C ILE A 556 -26.62 11.07 36.28
N GLY A 557 -26.69 9.73 36.27
CA GLY A 557 -27.53 8.98 37.20
C GLY A 557 -27.04 7.53 37.38
N LYS A 558 -26.53 7.23 38.57
CA LYS A 558 -26.29 5.87 39.10
C LYS A 558 -27.63 5.15 39.29
N LEU A 559 -27.71 3.83 39.01
CA LEU A 559 -28.40 2.80 39.84
C LEU A 559 -28.40 1.40 39.17
N GLU A 560 -27.70 0.48 39.83
CA GLU A 560 -27.92 -0.96 40.14
C GLU A 560 -28.68 -1.98 39.23
N PRO A 561 -28.37 -3.30 39.37
CA PRO A 561 -28.69 -4.33 38.39
C PRO A 561 -30.07 -4.95 38.59
N LEU A 562 -30.87 -5.02 37.51
CA LEU A 562 -32.14 -5.75 37.48
C LEU A 562 -31.95 -7.18 36.98
N THR A 563 -32.22 -8.13 37.88
CA THR A 563 -32.36 -9.56 37.61
C THR A 563 -33.60 -9.79 36.73
N ILE A 564 -33.44 -10.40 35.55
CA ILE A 564 -34.57 -10.78 34.68
C ILE A 564 -34.56 -12.29 34.41
N GLN A 565 -35.75 -12.85 34.51
CA GLN A 565 -36.17 -14.25 34.51
C GLN A 565 -35.70 -15.04 33.27
N THR A 566 -35.25 -16.28 33.52
CA THR A 566 -34.52 -17.19 32.62
C THR A 566 -35.39 -18.09 31.73
N GLY A 567 -36.64 -17.73 31.44
CA GLY A 567 -37.60 -18.62 30.76
C GLY A 567 -37.59 -18.62 29.22
N GLY A 568 -37.21 -17.51 28.56
CA GLY A 568 -37.33 -17.33 27.10
C GLY A 568 -36.02 -17.09 26.34
N LEU A 569 -34.88 -17.11 27.04
CA LEU A 569 -33.56 -16.73 26.48
C LEU A 569 -32.86 -17.85 25.70
N ARG A 570 -33.26 -19.11 25.88
CA ARG A 570 -32.53 -20.25 25.28
C ARG A 570 -32.64 -20.33 23.75
N GLU A 571 -33.72 -19.85 23.14
CA GLU A 571 -33.87 -19.87 21.67
C GLU A 571 -33.13 -18.74 20.95
N ARG A 572 -32.84 -17.63 21.65
CA ARG A 572 -32.21 -16.43 21.07
C ARG A 572 -30.68 -16.49 21.04
N GLN A 573 -30.05 -17.46 21.72
CA GLN A 573 -28.61 -17.44 21.93
C GLN A 573 -27.91 -18.52 21.08
N LEU A 574 -27.01 -18.10 20.19
CA LEU A 574 -26.08 -18.98 19.46
C LEU A 574 -25.00 -19.59 20.36
N ALA A 575 -24.90 -19.12 21.60
CA ALA A 575 -23.93 -19.58 22.58
C ALA A 575 -24.04 -21.10 22.80
N GLY A 576 -22.92 -21.81 22.62
CA GLY A 576 -22.84 -23.25 22.80
C GLY A 576 -23.44 -24.10 21.67
N ARG A 577 -24.02 -23.50 20.63
CA ARG A 577 -24.68 -24.23 19.53
C ARG A 577 -23.73 -24.50 18.36
N HIS A 578 -23.94 -25.63 17.68
CA HIS A 578 -23.26 -25.89 16.40
C HIS A 578 -23.87 -25.04 15.29
N VAL A 579 -23.02 -24.55 14.38
CA VAL A 579 -23.40 -23.83 13.17
C VAL A 579 -23.22 -24.74 11.96
N LEU A 580 -24.27 -25.46 11.56
CA LEU A 580 -24.19 -26.54 10.57
C LEU A 580 -24.76 -26.17 9.21
N THR A 581 -25.94 -25.53 9.19
CA THR A 581 -26.73 -25.24 7.98
C THR A 581 -27.24 -23.81 8.03
N VAL A 582 -27.68 -23.26 6.89
CA VAL A 582 -28.29 -21.92 6.87
C VAL A 582 -29.69 -21.86 7.50
N ASP A 583 -30.40 -22.99 7.54
CA ASP A 583 -31.79 -23.06 8.05
C ASP A 583 -31.91 -22.80 9.56
N MET A 584 -30.81 -22.90 10.31
CA MET A 584 -30.82 -22.62 11.74
C MET A 584 -30.93 -21.13 12.07
N PHE A 585 -30.65 -20.25 11.12
CA PHE A 585 -30.65 -18.81 11.35
C PHE A 585 -32.06 -18.24 11.22
N THR A 586 -32.47 -17.43 12.19
CA THR A 586 -33.67 -16.59 12.11
C THR A 586 -33.29 -15.20 11.65
N LYS A 587 -34.28 -14.35 11.32
CA LYS A 587 -33.99 -12.94 10.97
C LYS A 587 -33.32 -12.20 12.13
N GLU A 588 -33.68 -12.54 13.36
CA GLU A 588 -33.10 -12.00 14.58
C GLU A 588 -31.62 -12.39 14.70
N HIS A 589 -31.28 -13.68 14.50
CA HIS A 589 -29.88 -14.12 14.48
C HIS A 589 -29.06 -13.36 13.43
N LEU A 590 -29.59 -13.18 12.22
CA LEU A 590 -28.90 -12.45 11.16
C LEU A 590 -28.67 -10.98 11.53
N ASN A 591 -29.68 -10.32 12.11
CA ASN A 591 -29.55 -8.94 12.55
C ASN A 591 -28.48 -8.78 13.64
N GLU A 592 -28.45 -9.67 14.62
CA GLU A 592 -27.45 -9.66 15.70
C GLU A 592 -26.03 -9.91 15.16
N ILE A 593 -25.84 -10.95 14.34
CA ILE A 593 -24.54 -11.26 13.72
C ILE A 593 -24.04 -10.04 12.93
N PHE A 594 -24.90 -9.43 12.11
CA PHE A 594 -24.49 -8.31 11.26
C PHE A 594 -24.26 -7.02 12.05
N HIS A 595 -25.01 -6.75 13.11
CA HIS A 595 -24.75 -5.60 13.99
C HIS A 595 -23.43 -5.75 14.76
N LEU A 596 -23.14 -6.95 15.26
CA LEU A 596 -21.88 -7.23 15.93
C LEU A 596 -20.71 -7.16 14.95
N ALA A 597 -20.85 -7.74 13.75
CA ALA A 597 -19.85 -7.65 12.68
C ALA A 597 -19.56 -6.19 12.30
N GLN A 598 -20.59 -5.35 12.20
CA GLN A 598 -20.41 -3.92 11.90
C GLN A 598 -19.70 -3.16 13.01
N THR A 599 -20.02 -3.49 14.26
CA THR A 599 -19.33 -2.92 15.44
C THR A 599 -17.86 -3.30 15.44
N MET A 600 -17.55 -4.57 15.18
CA MET A 600 -16.17 -5.07 15.09
C MET A 600 -15.41 -4.45 13.92
N LYS A 601 -16.01 -4.35 12.72
CA LYS A 601 -15.45 -3.65 11.56
C LYS A 601 -15.10 -2.20 11.92
N THR A 602 -16.01 -1.48 12.54
CA THR A 602 -15.79 -0.07 12.94
C THR A 602 -14.67 0.07 13.98
N ARG A 603 -14.54 -0.86 14.92
CA ARG A 603 -13.47 -0.85 15.92
C ARG A 603 -12.11 -1.18 15.30
N VAL A 604 -12.05 -2.20 14.44
CA VAL A 604 -10.82 -2.57 13.73
C VAL A 604 -10.36 -1.44 12.81
N ALA A 605 -11.27 -0.78 12.09
CA ALA A 605 -10.95 0.37 11.25
C ALA A 605 -10.46 1.62 12.02
N LYS A 606 -10.68 1.67 13.35
CA LYS A 606 -10.22 2.74 14.24
C LYS A 606 -9.03 2.30 15.10
N ASP A 607 -8.34 1.23 14.73
CA ASP A 607 -7.21 0.64 15.45
C ASP A 607 -7.49 0.34 16.93
N ARG A 608 -8.75 0.03 17.29
CA ARG A 608 -9.11 -0.39 18.64
C ARG A 608 -8.95 -1.89 18.79
N LEU A 609 -8.18 -2.30 19.80
CA LEU A 609 -7.98 -3.70 20.15
C LEU A 609 -9.30 -4.34 20.62
N LEU A 610 -9.50 -5.61 20.24
CA LEU A 610 -10.60 -6.48 20.62
C LEU A 610 -10.09 -7.78 21.24
N ASP A 611 -8.83 -7.77 21.70
CA ASP A 611 -8.06 -8.94 22.13
C ASP A 611 -8.45 -9.46 23.53
N ASP A 612 -9.46 -8.85 24.14
CA ASP A 612 -10.03 -9.23 25.42
C ASP A 612 -11.25 -10.15 25.30
N LEU A 613 -12.00 -10.08 24.18
CA LEU A 613 -13.28 -10.78 24.01
C LEU A 613 -13.18 -12.31 24.12
N LEU A 614 -12.21 -12.92 23.45
CA LEU A 614 -11.96 -14.36 23.42
C LEU A 614 -10.59 -14.71 24.01
N ARG A 615 -10.05 -13.85 24.87
CA ARG A 615 -8.75 -14.09 25.53
C ARG A 615 -8.75 -15.45 26.25
N GLY A 616 -7.77 -16.27 25.91
CA GLY A 616 -7.59 -17.61 26.50
C GLY A 616 -8.46 -18.70 25.88
N LYS A 617 -9.31 -18.39 24.88
CA LYS A 617 -10.06 -19.39 24.12
C LYS A 617 -9.22 -19.99 22.99
N VAL A 618 -9.45 -21.27 22.70
CA VAL A 618 -8.74 -22.00 21.64
C VAL A 618 -9.71 -22.48 20.57
N MET A 619 -9.41 -22.20 19.30
CA MET A 619 -10.16 -22.69 18.15
C MET A 619 -9.35 -23.79 17.44
N ALA A 620 -9.96 -24.95 17.22
CA ALA A 620 -9.42 -25.97 16.33
C ALA A 620 -9.88 -25.68 14.89
N SER A 621 -8.94 -25.47 13.98
CA SER A 621 -9.19 -25.23 12.56
C SER A 621 -8.83 -26.46 11.75
N ILE A 622 -9.84 -27.26 11.37
CA ILE A 622 -9.71 -28.56 10.72
C ILE A 622 -10.18 -28.46 9.27
N PHE A 623 -9.25 -28.56 8.31
CA PHE A 623 -9.54 -28.40 6.89
C PHE A 623 -9.01 -29.60 6.10
N TYR A 624 -9.88 -30.58 5.83
CA TYR A 624 -9.58 -31.73 4.97
C TYR A 624 -9.77 -31.44 3.47
N GLU A 625 -10.40 -30.31 3.13
CA GLU A 625 -10.47 -29.82 1.75
C GLU A 625 -9.73 -28.47 1.69
N ALA A 626 -8.72 -28.36 0.81
CA ALA A 626 -7.83 -27.21 0.74
C ALA A 626 -8.60 -25.88 0.57
N SER A 627 -8.36 -24.94 1.48
CA SER A 627 -8.97 -23.61 1.42
C SER A 627 -8.26 -22.56 2.26
N THR A 628 -7.15 -22.03 1.72
CA THR A 628 -6.31 -21.02 2.37
C THR A 628 -7.11 -19.81 2.83
N ARG A 629 -7.94 -19.20 1.98
CA ARG A 629 -8.70 -17.99 2.35
C ARG A 629 -9.65 -18.22 3.53
N THR A 630 -10.47 -19.26 3.48
CA THR A 630 -11.40 -19.58 4.57
C THR A 630 -10.65 -19.91 5.86
N SER A 631 -9.62 -20.77 5.82
CA SER A 631 -8.81 -21.11 6.99
C SER A 631 -8.13 -19.88 7.61
N CYS A 632 -7.42 -19.08 6.80
CA CYS A 632 -6.73 -17.87 7.25
C CYS A 632 -7.69 -16.83 7.83
N SER A 633 -8.88 -16.66 7.23
CA SER A 633 -9.86 -15.70 7.73
C SER A 633 -10.47 -16.08 9.08
N PHE A 634 -10.68 -17.37 9.36
CA PHE A 634 -11.07 -17.85 10.69
C PHE A 634 -9.94 -17.66 11.69
N ALA A 635 -8.71 -17.98 11.30
CA ALA A 635 -7.55 -17.81 12.16
C ALA A 635 -7.33 -16.34 12.54
N ALA A 636 -7.38 -15.43 11.56
CA ALA A 636 -7.29 -14.00 11.78
C ALA A 636 -8.44 -13.48 12.66
N ALA A 637 -9.67 -13.94 12.43
CA ALA A 637 -10.82 -13.58 13.27
C ALA A 637 -10.61 -13.99 14.73
N MET A 638 -10.17 -15.23 14.98
CA MET A 638 -9.93 -15.73 16.35
C MET A 638 -8.80 -14.96 17.04
N GLN A 639 -7.69 -14.70 16.33
CA GLN A 639 -6.54 -13.97 16.87
C GLN A 639 -6.86 -12.51 17.19
N ARG A 640 -7.62 -11.83 16.33
CA ARG A 640 -8.06 -10.44 16.57
C ARG A 640 -8.97 -10.31 17.79
N LEU A 641 -9.67 -11.38 18.15
CA LEU A 641 -10.48 -11.45 19.37
C LEU A 641 -9.68 -11.90 20.60
N GLY A 642 -8.36 -12.12 20.48
CA GLY A 642 -7.49 -12.54 21.59
C GLY A 642 -7.41 -14.06 21.81
N GLY A 643 -8.08 -14.83 20.96
CA GLY A 643 -8.06 -16.29 20.96
C GLY A 643 -6.80 -16.89 20.32
N ARG A 644 -6.60 -18.18 20.52
CA ARG A 644 -5.53 -18.98 19.90
C ARG A 644 -6.11 -19.98 18.91
N VAL A 645 -5.30 -20.43 17.96
CA VAL A 645 -5.72 -21.34 16.89
C VAL A 645 -4.79 -22.55 16.86
N VAL A 646 -5.37 -23.74 16.74
CA VAL A 646 -4.68 -24.99 16.47
C VAL A 646 -5.07 -25.44 15.07
N HIS A 647 -4.10 -25.59 14.18
CA HIS A 647 -4.34 -26.00 12.80
C HIS A 647 -4.19 -27.52 12.66
N VAL A 648 -5.15 -28.13 11.97
CA VAL A 648 -5.09 -29.54 11.58
C VAL A 648 -5.36 -29.60 10.08
N ASP A 649 -4.36 -30.07 9.33
CA ASP A 649 -4.43 -30.21 7.88
C ASP A 649 -4.37 -31.70 7.47
N GLU A 650 -4.76 -31.97 6.22
CA GLU A 650 -4.76 -33.31 5.64
C GLU A 650 -3.36 -33.96 5.66
N THR A 651 -2.30 -33.15 5.54
CA THR A 651 -0.90 -33.61 5.52
C THR A 651 -0.36 -34.04 6.88
N SER A 652 -0.85 -33.45 7.98
CA SER A 652 -0.44 -33.72 9.37
C SER A 652 -1.38 -34.65 10.13
N SER A 653 -2.60 -34.89 9.63
CA SER A 653 -3.62 -35.66 10.36
C SER A 653 -3.41 -37.18 10.32
N SER A 654 -3.80 -37.83 11.41
CA SER A 654 -3.93 -39.28 11.61
C SER A 654 -4.91 -39.97 10.65
N ALA A 655 -5.60 -39.24 9.76
CA ALA A 655 -6.44 -39.83 8.72
C ALA A 655 -5.68 -40.82 7.82
N LYS A 656 -4.37 -40.63 7.61
CA LYS A 656 -3.49 -41.60 6.92
C LYS A 656 -3.34 -42.94 7.64
N LYS A 657 -3.66 -42.99 8.95
CA LYS A 657 -3.61 -44.19 9.79
C LYS A 657 -4.99 -44.89 9.93
N GLY A 658 -6.01 -44.43 9.21
CA GLY A 658 -7.34 -45.06 9.19
C GLY A 658 -8.28 -44.67 10.34
N GLU A 659 -8.01 -43.56 11.04
CA GLU A 659 -8.92 -43.03 12.07
C GLU A 659 -10.19 -42.44 11.43
N THR A 660 -11.35 -42.65 12.07
CA THR A 660 -12.62 -42.08 11.60
C THR A 660 -12.69 -40.57 11.86
N LEU A 661 -13.45 -39.82 11.05
CA LEU A 661 -13.65 -38.38 11.25
C LEU A 661 -14.24 -38.10 12.65
N GLU A 662 -15.18 -38.94 13.06
CA GLU A 662 -15.89 -38.85 14.33
C GLU A 662 -14.94 -39.00 15.51
N ASP A 663 -14.01 -39.97 15.47
CA ASP A 663 -12.99 -40.18 16.50
C ASP A 663 -12.01 -39.00 16.56
N SER A 664 -11.49 -38.55 15.41
CA SER A 664 -10.59 -37.40 15.34
C SER A 664 -11.24 -36.14 15.92
N ILE A 665 -12.51 -35.87 15.58
CA ILE A 665 -13.25 -34.72 16.09
C ILE A 665 -13.49 -34.83 17.59
N GLN A 666 -13.81 -36.03 18.10
CA GLN A 666 -14.01 -36.26 19.53
C GLN A 666 -12.73 -35.98 20.34
N VAL A 667 -11.57 -36.37 19.82
CA VAL A 667 -10.26 -36.09 20.44
C VAL A 667 -9.91 -34.60 20.35
N ILE A 668 -9.94 -34.02 19.15
CA ILE A 668 -9.51 -32.63 18.90
C ILE A 668 -10.42 -31.63 19.63
N ALA A 669 -11.72 -31.88 19.70
CA ALA A 669 -12.66 -31.06 20.47
C ALA A 669 -12.34 -31.05 21.98
N GLY A 670 -11.56 -32.02 22.48
CA GLY A 670 -11.05 -32.02 23.86
C GLY A 670 -10.02 -30.91 24.14
N TYR A 671 -9.31 -30.44 23.12
CA TYR A 671 -8.24 -29.44 23.25
C TYR A 671 -8.70 -28.01 22.95
N ALA A 672 -9.92 -27.84 22.44
CA ALA A 672 -10.43 -26.57 21.95
C ALA A 672 -11.74 -26.16 22.62
N ASP A 673 -12.07 -24.87 22.53
CA ASP A 673 -13.36 -24.31 22.92
C ASP A 673 -14.36 -24.29 21.76
N VAL A 674 -13.89 -24.27 20.52
CA VAL A 674 -14.70 -24.29 19.29
C VAL A 674 -13.96 -25.00 18.17
N VAL A 675 -14.68 -25.74 17.33
CA VAL A 675 -14.15 -26.45 16.16
C VAL A 675 -14.68 -25.79 14.89
N VAL A 676 -13.79 -25.45 13.95
CA VAL A 676 -14.14 -25.05 12.59
C VAL A 676 -13.75 -26.19 11.67
N LEU A 677 -14.72 -26.76 10.97
CA LEU A 677 -14.52 -27.95 10.13
C LEU A 677 -14.88 -27.67 8.67
N ARG A 678 -13.98 -28.04 7.77
CA ARG A 678 -14.23 -28.16 6.34
C ARG A 678 -13.87 -29.55 5.83
N HIS A 679 -14.75 -30.17 5.06
CA HIS A 679 -14.61 -31.56 4.64
C HIS A 679 -15.06 -31.79 3.17
N PRO A 680 -14.43 -32.67 2.37
CA PRO A 680 -14.81 -32.88 0.97
C PRO A 680 -16.11 -33.68 0.78
N LEU A 681 -16.49 -34.52 1.75
CA LEU A 681 -17.73 -35.32 1.72
C LEU A 681 -18.95 -34.51 2.21
N PRO A 682 -20.06 -34.49 1.45
CA PRO A 682 -21.32 -33.93 1.91
C PRO A 682 -21.85 -34.62 3.18
N GLY A 683 -22.44 -33.85 4.08
CA GLY A 683 -23.00 -34.31 5.35
C GLY A 683 -21.95 -34.67 6.42
N ALA A 684 -20.66 -34.61 6.11
CA ALA A 684 -19.60 -34.97 7.05
C ALA A 684 -19.57 -34.08 8.29
N VAL A 685 -19.83 -32.79 8.10
CA VAL A 685 -19.88 -31.83 9.21
C VAL A 685 -21.04 -32.12 10.15
N THR A 686 -22.18 -32.56 9.62
CA THR A 686 -23.35 -32.96 10.42
C THR A 686 -23.08 -34.25 11.20
N ARG A 687 -22.42 -35.24 10.60
CA ARG A 687 -22.00 -36.46 11.31
C ARG A 687 -21.00 -36.15 12.42
N ALA A 688 -19.98 -35.34 12.14
CA ALA A 688 -19.00 -34.90 13.12
C ALA A 688 -19.65 -34.16 14.31
N ALA A 689 -20.68 -33.35 14.05
CA ALA A 689 -21.39 -32.62 15.09
C ALA A 689 -22.09 -33.53 16.11
N GLN A 690 -22.53 -34.73 15.72
CA GLN A 690 -23.15 -35.70 16.65
C GLN A 690 -22.17 -36.20 17.73
N HIS A 691 -20.87 -36.15 17.44
CA HIS A 691 -19.79 -36.62 18.31
C HIS A 691 -18.97 -35.46 18.92
N CYS A 692 -19.24 -34.21 18.53
CA CYS A 692 -18.51 -33.05 19.01
C CYS A 692 -19.21 -32.43 20.23
N ARG A 693 -18.55 -32.44 21.40
CA ARG A 693 -19.09 -31.81 22.62
C ARG A 693 -18.90 -30.30 22.69
N LYS A 694 -18.16 -29.72 21.73
CA LYS A 694 -17.88 -28.29 21.63
C LYS A 694 -18.64 -27.71 20.44
N PRO A 695 -18.94 -26.40 20.43
CA PRO A 695 -19.52 -25.77 19.25
C PRO A 695 -18.70 -26.06 18.01
N LEU A 696 -19.39 -26.45 16.94
CA LEU A 696 -18.79 -26.82 15.67
C LEU A 696 -19.34 -25.90 14.59
N ILE A 697 -18.47 -25.26 13.82
CA ILE A 697 -18.81 -24.31 12.77
C ILE A 697 -18.47 -24.91 11.40
N ASN A 698 -19.47 -25.00 10.53
CA ASN A 698 -19.34 -25.48 9.16
C ASN A 698 -18.65 -24.43 8.26
N ALA A 699 -17.43 -24.75 7.84
CA ALA A 699 -16.63 -23.98 6.89
C ALA A 699 -16.68 -24.55 5.44
N GLY A 700 -17.61 -25.46 5.18
CA GLY A 700 -17.89 -26.08 3.89
C GLY A 700 -17.90 -27.61 3.96
N ASP A 701 -18.89 -28.26 3.37
CA ASP A 701 -18.88 -29.73 3.19
C ASP A 701 -19.26 -30.19 1.78
N GLY A 702 -18.26 -30.58 0.97
CA GLY A 702 -18.46 -31.07 -0.40
C GLY A 702 -19.29 -30.14 -1.30
N VAL A 703 -20.38 -30.68 -1.84
CA VAL A 703 -21.43 -29.93 -2.58
C VAL A 703 -22.63 -29.55 -1.70
N GLY A 704 -22.52 -29.74 -0.39
CA GLY A 704 -23.56 -29.49 0.61
C GLY A 704 -23.64 -28.02 1.03
N GLU A 705 -23.27 -27.71 2.27
CA GLU A 705 -23.53 -26.42 2.90
C GLU A 705 -22.25 -25.60 3.09
N HIS A 706 -22.39 -24.27 3.08
CA HIS A 706 -21.37 -23.32 3.49
C HIS A 706 -22.00 -22.10 4.17
N PRO A 707 -22.59 -22.29 5.38
CA PRO A 707 -23.41 -21.27 6.02
C PRO A 707 -22.61 -19.99 6.33
N THR A 708 -21.33 -20.16 6.69
CA THR A 708 -20.42 -19.06 7.00
C THR A 708 -20.10 -18.18 5.79
N GLN A 709 -20.08 -18.75 4.57
CA GLN A 709 -19.95 -17.98 3.34
C GLN A 709 -21.27 -17.27 2.99
N ALA A 710 -22.42 -17.94 3.13
CA ALA A 710 -23.70 -17.28 2.89
C ALA A 710 -23.93 -16.06 3.81
N LEU A 711 -23.54 -16.16 5.09
CA LEU A 711 -23.62 -15.04 6.04
C LEU A 711 -22.78 -13.84 5.59
N LEU A 712 -21.52 -14.07 5.19
CA LEU A 712 -20.66 -12.97 4.77
C LEU A 712 -21.07 -12.36 3.43
N ASP A 713 -21.67 -13.17 2.56
CA ASP A 713 -22.21 -12.70 1.28
C ASP A 713 -23.39 -11.73 1.51
N ILE A 714 -24.33 -12.07 2.39
CA ILE A 714 -25.44 -11.16 2.74
C ILE A 714 -24.95 -9.91 3.44
N PHE A 715 -23.98 -10.04 4.36
CA PHE A 715 -23.36 -8.89 5.01
C PHE A 715 -22.67 -7.96 3.99
N THR A 716 -22.02 -8.52 2.97
CA THR A 716 -21.42 -7.75 1.88
C THR A 716 -22.47 -6.99 1.08
N ILE A 717 -23.59 -7.64 0.71
CA ILE A 717 -24.70 -6.97 0.02
C ILE A 717 -25.23 -5.80 0.85
N ARG A 718 -25.42 -6.01 2.16
CA ARG A 718 -25.87 -4.98 3.09
C ARG A 718 -24.89 -3.80 3.16
N GLU A 719 -23.60 -4.06 3.26
CA GLU A 719 -22.58 -3.01 3.39
C GLU A 719 -22.37 -2.22 2.10
N GLU A 720 -22.37 -2.88 0.95
CA GLU A 720 -22.09 -2.22 -0.34
C GLU A 720 -23.32 -1.46 -0.88
N ILE A 721 -24.52 -2.01 -0.72
CA ILE A 721 -25.77 -1.43 -1.27
C ILE A 721 -26.54 -0.63 -0.22
N GLY A 722 -26.37 -0.95 1.08
CA GLY A 722 -27.09 -0.35 2.20
C GLY A 722 -28.40 -1.05 2.55
N LYS A 723 -28.84 -2.03 1.73
CA LYS A 723 -30.06 -2.83 1.95
C LYS A 723 -29.94 -4.19 1.28
N VAL A 724 -30.79 -5.14 1.68
CA VAL A 724 -30.91 -6.46 1.02
C VAL A 724 -32.28 -6.63 0.35
N ASN A 725 -33.35 -6.06 0.93
CA ASN A 725 -34.70 -6.15 0.37
C ASN A 725 -34.86 -5.32 -0.91
N GLY A 726 -35.66 -5.84 -1.83
CA GLY A 726 -36.01 -5.25 -3.12
C GLY A 726 -34.89 -5.36 -4.15
N LEU A 727 -33.90 -6.24 -3.95
CA LEU A 727 -32.78 -6.42 -4.87
C LEU A 727 -32.99 -7.60 -5.82
N THR A 728 -32.46 -7.44 -7.02
CA THR A 728 -32.35 -8.50 -8.02
C THR A 728 -30.93 -9.07 -7.99
N ILE A 729 -30.82 -10.34 -7.61
CA ILE A 729 -29.54 -11.04 -7.41
C ILE A 729 -29.41 -12.10 -8.50
N THR A 730 -28.38 -11.97 -9.33
CA THR A 730 -28.10 -12.87 -10.45
C THR A 730 -26.90 -13.74 -10.10
N MET A 731 -27.11 -15.06 -10.03
CA MET A 731 -26.09 -16.06 -9.75
C MET A 731 -25.60 -16.67 -11.06
N VAL A 732 -24.28 -16.69 -11.25
CA VAL A 732 -23.64 -17.04 -12.53
C VAL A 732 -22.56 -18.10 -12.35
N GLY A 733 -22.51 -19.10 -13.25
CA GLY A 733 -21.43 -20.10 -13.30
C GLY A 733 -21.91 -21.52 -12.97
N ASP A 734 -21.16 -22.24 -12.13
CA ASP A 734 -21.51 -23.60 -11.70
C ASP A 734 -22.53 -23.56 -10.55
N LEU A 735 -23.81 -23.53 -10.92
CA LEU A 735 -24.92 -23.49 -9.96
C LEU A 735 -25.29 -24.89 -9.46
N LYS A 736 -24.86 -25.96 -10.15
CA LYS A 736 -25.17 -27.34 -9.81
C LYS A 736 -24.33 -27.83 -8.64
N HIS A 737 -23.04 -27.55 -8.64
CA HIS A 737 -22.10 -28.03 -7.62
C HIS A 737 -21.67 -26.95 -6.61
N GLY A 738 -22.01 -25.68 -6.87
CA GLY A 738 -21.64 -24.54 -6.03
C GLY A 738 -22.36 -24.49 -4.67
N ARG A 739 -21.80 -25.14 -3.63
CA ARG A 739 -22.33 -25.12 -2.25
C ARG A 739 -22.59 -23.70 -1.69
N THR A 740 -21.79 -22.71 -2.10
CA THR A 740 -21.93 -21.32 -1.65
C THR A 740 -23.19 -20.69 -2.21
N VAL A 741 -23.49 -20.98 -3.48
CA VAL A 741 -24.71 -20.54 -4.18
C VAL A 741 -25.94 -21.18 -3.56
N HIS A 742 -25.90 -22.47 -3.25
CA HIS A 742 -27.04 -23.17 -2.61
C HIS A 742 -27.36 -22.58 -1.24
N SER A 743 -26.33 -22.37 -0.42
CA SER A 743 -26.45 -21.78 0.92
C SER A 743 -26.95 -20.34 0.84
N LEU A 744 -26.41 -19.54 -0.09
CA LEU A 744 -26.82 -18.15 -0.28
C LEU A 744 -28.27 -18.05 -0.77
N ALA A 745 -28.67 -18.85 -1.76
CA ALA A 745 -30.04 -18.84 -2.29
C ALA A 745 -31.07 -19.16 -1.21
N ARG A 746 -30.79 -20.15 -0.35
CA ARG A 746 -31.66 -20.50 0.78
C ARG A 746 -31.70 -19.42 1.84
N LEU A 747 -30.57 -18.85 2.23
CA LEU A 747 -30.52 -17.80 3.24
C LEU A 747 -31.17 -16.48 2.75
N LEU A 748 -31.08 -16.18 1.45
CA LEU A 748 -31.75 -15.03 0.84
C LEU A 748 -33.27 -15.11 0.88
N THR A 749 -33.87 -16.28 1.08
CA THR A 749 -35.33 -16.41 1.27
C THR A 749 -35.86 -15.72 2.54
N MET A 750 -34.96 -15.35 3.46
CA MET A 750 -35.30 -14.52 4.62
C MET A 750 -35.54 -13.04 4.26
N TYR A 751 -35.20 -12.64 3.03
CA TYR A 751 -35.32 -11.29 2.49
C TYR A 751 -36.24 -11.28 1.27
N SER A 752 -36.82 -10.12 0.98
CA SER A 752 -37.64 -9.92 -0.21
C SER A 752 -36.74 -9.61 -1.40
N VAL A 753 -36.26 -10.63 -2.11
CA VAL A 753 -35.37 -10.49 -3.28
C VAL A 753 -35.95 -11.16 -4.52
N ASN A 754 -35.37 -10.88 -5.69
CA ASN A 754 -35.61 -11.64 -6.91
C ASN A 754 -34.33 -12.39 -7.28
N LEU A 755 -34.42 -13.70 -7.54
CA LEU A 755 -33.27 -14.51 -7.94
C LEU A 755 -33.27 -14.76 -9.44
N ARG A 756 -32.08 -14.68 -10.04
CA ARG A 756 -31.84 -14.99 -11.44
C ARG A 756 -30.67 -15.94 -11.59
N TYR A 757 -30.74 -16.80 -12.60
CA TYR A 757 -29.75 -17.84 -12.84
C TYR A 757 -29.21 -17.75 -14.27
N VAL A 758 -27.89 -17.74 -14.40
CA VAL A 758 -27.17 -17.84 -15.68
C VAL A 758 -26.12 -18.94 -15.52
N CYS A 759 -26.19 -19.99 -16.32
CA CYS A 759 -25.28 -21.12 -16.20
C CYS A 759 -25.11 -21.81 -17.56
N PRO A 760 -23.96 -22.44 -17.82
CA PRO A 760 -23.80 -23.31 -18.97
C PRO A 760 -24.78 -24.50 -18.89
N PRO A 761 -25.21 -25.06 -20.04
CA PRO A 761 -26.07 -26.24 -20.05
C PRO A 761 -25.50 -27.39 -19.22
N GLY A 762 -26.30 -28.00 -18.34
CA GLY A 762 -25.91 -29.09 -17.45
C GLY A 762 -25.38 -28.68 -16.07
N LEU A 763 -25.22 -27.37 -15.82
CA LEU A 763 -24.81 -26.79 -14.54
C LEU A 763 -25.94 -25.97 -13.87
N GLU A 764 -27.19 -26.32 -14.13
CA GLU A 764 -28.36 -25.62 -13.60
C GLU A 764 -28.51 -25.80 -12.08
N MET A 765 -29.16 -24.81 -11.45
CA MET A 765 -29.52 -24.89 -10.03
C MET A 765 -30.35 -26.16 -9.75
N PRO A 766 -29.97 -26.99 -8.75
CA PRO A 766 -30.67 -28.22 -8.44
C PRO A 766 -32.16 -27.99 -8.14
N ALA A 767 -33.02 -28.92 -8.58
CA ALA A 767 -34.47 -28.81 -8.44
C ALA A 767 -34.92 -28.58 -7.00
N HIS A 768 -34.34 -29.32 -6.05
CA HIS A 768 -34.67 -29.19 -4.63
C HIS A 768 -34.37 -27.79 -4.04
N ILE A 769 -33.35 -27.08 -4.53
CA ILE A 769 -33.06 -25.69 -4.11
C ILE A 769 -34.08 -24.74 -4.73
N ARG A 770 -34.38 -24.90 -6.03
CA ARG A 770 -35.40 -24.08 -6.72
C ARG A 770 -36.78 -24.23 -6.09
N GLU A 771 -37.18 -25.46 -5.75
CA GLU A 771 -38.42 -25.76 -5.05
C GLU A 771 -38.43 -25.17 -3.63
N TYR A 772 -37.32 -25.18 -2.91
CA TYR A 772 -37.22 -24.54 -1.60
C TYR A 772 -37.45 -23.02 -1.70
N VAL A 773 -36.80 -22.37 -2.67
CA VAL A 773 -36.93 -20.92 -2.91
C VAL A 773 -38.36 -20.58 -3.35
N ASP A 774 -38.97 -21.42 -4.20
CA ASP A 774 -40.35 -21.26 -4.69
C ASP A 774 -41.37 -21.38 -3.55
N LYS A 775 -41.21 -22.38 -2.67
CA LYS A 775 -42.05 -22.54 -1.46
C LYS A 775 -42.01 -21.32 -0.52
N LYS A 776 -40.96 -20.49 -0.60
CA LYS A 776 -40.83 -19.24 0.17
C LYS A 776 -41.38 -18.02 -0.57
N GLY A 777 -41.93 -18.19 -1.77
CA GLY A 777 -42.56 -17.14 -2.57
C GLY A 777 -41.58 -16.17 -3.23
N ILE A 778 -40.33 -16.58 -3.43
CA ILE A 778 -39.29 -15.75 -4.06
C ILE A 778 -39.31 -15.95 -5.57
N SER A 779 -39.40 -14.86 -6.34
CA SER A 779 -39.39 -14.91 -7.80
C SER A 779 -38.06 -15.43 -8.33
N GLN A 780 -38.11 -16.37 -9.27
CA GLN A 780 -36.95 -16.99 -9.91
C GLN A 780 -37.05 -16.87 -11.43
N ARG A 781 -35.94 -16.56 -12.12
CA ARG A 781 -35.87 -16.53 -13.59
C ARG A 781 -34.54 -17.02 -14.12
N GLN A 782 -34.57 -17.84 -15.17
CA GLN A 782 -33.37 -18.31 -15.86
C GLN A 782 -33.11 -17.47 -17.12
N PHE A 783 -31.85 -17.28 -17.47
CA PHE A 783 -31.39 -16.57 -18.65
C PHE A 783 -30.29 -17.37 -19.35
N ASP A 784 -30.25 -17.28 -20.67
CA ASP A 784 -29.29 -18.02 -21.51
C ASP A 784 -27.94 -17.32 -21.67
N SER A 785 -27.87 -16.01 -21.36
CA SER A 785 -26.63 -15.23 -21.46
C SER A 785 -26.48 -14.20 -20.35
N LEU A 786 -25.23 -13.82 -20.08
CA LEU A 786 -24.87 -12.83 -19.07
C LEU A 786 -25.35 -11.43 -19.45
N GLU A 787 -25.27 -11.07 -20.74
CA GLU A 787 -25.69 -9.79 -21.30
C GLU A 787 -27.18 -9.54 -21.11
N ALA A 788 -28.01 -10.58 -21.26
CA ALA A 788 -29.45 -10.48 -21.06
C ALA A 788 -29.81 -10.29 -19.57
N ALA A 789 -29.06 -10.93 -18.67
CA ALA A 789 -29.35 -10.89 -17.23
C ALA A 789 -28.84 -9.60 -16.56
N ILE A 790 -27.70 -9.06 -17.02
CA ILE A 790 -26.95 -8.02 -16.30
C ILE A 790 -27.67 -6.65 -16.24
N VAL A 791 -28.49 -6.32 -17.25
CA VAL A 791 -29.17 -5.02 -17.40
C VAL A 791 -29.98 -4.65 -16.15
N ASP A 792 -30.70 -5.62 -15.60
CA ASP A 792 -31.58 -5.42 -14.45
C ASP A 792 -30.99 -5.97 -13.14
N THR A 793 -29.72 -6.38 -13.12
CA THR A 793 -29.06 -6.97 -11.95
C THR A 793 -28.56 -5.91 -10.97
N ASP A 794 -28.84 -6.10 -9.67
CA ASP A 794 -28.29 -5.26 -8.59
C ASP A 794 -27.07 -5.92 -7.93
N VAL A 795 -27.07 -7.26 -7.83
CA VAL A 795 -25.93 -8.05 -7.32
C VAL A 795 -25.62 -9.16 -8.31
N LEU A 796 -24.42 -9.14 -8.88
CA LEU A 796 -23.91 -10.20 -9.74
C LEU A 796 -22.98 -11.11 -8.92
N TYR A 797 -23.44 -12.32 -8.62
CA TYR A 797 -22.69 -13.32 -7.86
C TYR A 797 -22.09 -14.36 -8.81
N MET A 798 -20.83 -14.19 -9.15
CA MET A 798 -20.09 -15.07 -10.05
C MET A 798 -19.50 -16.26 -9.29
N THR A 799 -19.48 -17.42 -9.93
CA THR A 799 -18.83 -18.63 -9.42
C THR A 799 -17.91 -19.25 -10.45
N ARG A 800 -16.89 -19.93 -9.93
CA ARG A 800 -15.92 -20.67 -10.73
C ARG A 800 -16.52 -21.97 -11.25
N ILE A 801 -16.18 -22.36 -12.47
CA ILE A 801 -16.43 -23.72 -12.96
C ILE A 801 -15.45 -24.70 -12.29
N GLN A 802 -15.97 -25.65 -11.51
CA GLN A 802 -15.16 -26.55 -10.71
C GLN A 802 -14.67 -27.74 -11.53
N ARG A 803 -13.47 -27.63 -12.13
CA ARG A 803 -12.87 -28.71 -12.95
C ARG A 803 -12.90 -30.07 -12.25
N GLU A 804 -12.67 -30.09 -10.94
CA GLU A 804 -12.65 -31.29 -10.11
C GLU A 804 -14.00 -31.99 -9.93
N ARG A 805 -15.11 -31.43 -10.43
CA ARG A 805 -16.47 -31.99 -10.31
C ARG A 805 -17.01 -32.62 -11.61
N PHE A 806 -16.22 -32.62 -12.68
CA PHE A 806 -16.57 -33.26 -13.95
C PHE A 806 -16.01 -34.68 -14.04
N GLU A 807 -16.78 -35.58 -14.65
CA GLU A 807 -16.36 -36.98 -14.87
C GLU A 807 -15.33 -37.09 -16.02
N SER A 808 -15.37 -36.15 -16.97
CA SER A 808 -14.45 -36.11 -18.11
C SER A 808 -13.97 -34.69 -18.41
N GLU A 809 -12.73 -34.57 -18.92
CA GLU A 809 -12.12 -33.28 -19.28
C GLU A 809 -12.86 -32.59 -20.44
N GLN A 810 -13.43 -33.36 -21.36
CA GLN A 810 -14.20 -32.84 -22.50
C GLN A 810 -15.49 -32.12 -22.08
N GLU A 811 -16.15 -32.56 -21.01
CA GLU A 811 -17.35 -31.89 -20.48
C GLU A 811 -16.98 -30.56 -19.80
N TYR A 812 -15.84 -30.54 -19.10
CA TYR A 812 -15.30 -29.33 -18.51
C TYR A 812 -14.96 -28.27 -19.57
N GLU A 813 -14.23 -28.66 -20.63
CA GLU A 813 -13.82 -27.76 -21.71
C GLU A 813 -15.02 -27.14 -22.44
N LYS A 814 -16.12 -27.88 -22.58
CA LYS A 814 -17.37 -27.35 -23.16
C LYS A 814 -17.94 -26.21 -22.34
N CYS A 815 -17.87 -26.26 -21.01
CA CYS A 815 -18.48 -25.27 -20.12
C CYS A 815 -17.53 -24.12 -19.77
N CYS A 816 -16.22 -24.39 -19.77
CA CYS A 816 -15.16 -23.44 -19.42
C CYS A 816 -15.12 -22.27 -20.42
N GLY A 817 -14.99 -21.04 -19.91
CA GLY A 817 -14.82 -19.84 -20.73
C GLY A 817 -16.07 -19.30 -21.43
N GLN A 818 -17.25 -19.91 -21.26
CA GLN A 818 -18.50 -19.41 -21.86
C GLN A 818 -19.06 -18.15 -21.17
N LEU A 819 -18.89 -18.05 -19.85
CA LEU A 819 -19.47 -16.97 -19.03
C LEU A 819 -18.35 -16.18 -18.35
N ILE A 820 -17.64 -15.37 -19.15
CA ILE A 820 -16.58 -14.49 -18.66
C ILE A 820 -17.15 -13.08 -18.50
N LEU A 821 -17.08 -12.54 -17.28
CA LEU A 821 -17.41 -11.15 -17.05
C LEU A 821 -16.25 -10.26 -17.52
N THR A 822 -16.53 -9.41 -18.50
CA THR A 822 -15.57 -8.47 -19.09
C THR A 822 -15.99 -7.01 -18.89
N PRO A 823 -15.07 -6.04 -18.99
CA PRO A 823 -15.43 -4.63 -18.92
C PRO A 823 -16.50 -4.22 -19.94
N GLN A 824 -16.52 -4.85 -21.12
CA GLN A 824 -17.52 -4.61 -22.16
C GLN A 824 -18.93 -4.96 -21.67
N ILE A 825 -19.10 -6.14 -21.06
CA ILE A 825 -20.40 -6.56 -20.49
C ILE A 825 -20.79 -5.63 -19.32
N MET A 826 -19.81 -5.21 -18.51
CA MET A 826 -20.03 -4.29 -17.39
C MET A 826 -20.52 -2.89 -17.81
N THR A 827 -20.44 -2.52 -19.09
CA THR A 827 -21.04 -1.27 -19.61
C THR A 827 -22.57 -1.32 -19.63
N MET A 828 -23.16 -2.52 -19.74
CA MET A 828 -24.61 -2.75 -19.74
C MET A 828 -25.19 -2.82 -18.31
N ALA A 829 -24.33 -2.98 -17.31
CA ALA A 829 -24.72 -3.13 -15.92
C ALA A 829 -25.18 -1.79 -15.29
N LYS A 830 -26.06 -1.87 -14.29
CA LYS A 830 -26.45 -0.70 -13.49
C LYS A 830 -25.22 -0.04 -12.85
N ARG A 831 -25.26 1.29 -12.73
CA ARG A 831 -24.19 2.08 -12.09
C ARG A 831 -23.91 1.68 -10.63
N ARG A 832 -24.94 1.23 -9.90
CA ARG A 832 -24.84 0.81 -8.48
C ARG A 832 -24.86 -0.72 -8.29
N MET A 833 -24.74 -1.49 -9.38
CA MET A 833 -24.62 -2.95 -9.28
C MET A 833 -23.30 -3.30 -8.57
N ILE A 834 -23.26 -4.40 -7.83
CA ILE A 834 -22.01 -4.94 -7.28
C ILE A 834 -21.69 -6.31 -7.88
N VAL A 835 -20.40 -6.63 -8.02
CA VAL A 835 -19.89 -7.92 -8.47
C VAL A 835 -19.22 -8.64 -7.29
N MET A 836 -19.72 -9.83 -6.98
CA MET A 836 -19.25 -10.69 -5.88
C MET A 836 -18.78 -12.03 -6.42
N HIS A 837 -17.85 -12.68 -5.71
CA HIS A 837 -17.31 -13.99 -6.05
C HIS A 837 -16.67 -14.64 -4.82
N PRO A 838 -16.92 -15.92 -4.50
CA PRO A 838 -16.31 -16.59 -3.34
C PRO A 838 -14.78 -16.85 -3.47
N LEU A 839 -14.18 -16.40 -4.58
CA LEU A 839 -12.84 -16.70 -5.10
C LEU A 839 -12.49 -18.22 -5.14
N PRO A 840 -11.45 -18.65 -5.88
CA PRO A 840 -10.68 -17.88 -6.86
C PRO A 840 -11.49 -17.73 -8.17
N ARG A 841 -11.35 -16.57 -8.81
CA ARG A 841 -12.07 -16.17 -10.04
C ARG A 841 -11.42 -16.63 -11.35
N VAL A 842 -10.52 -17.62 -11.27
CA VAL A 842 -9.54 -18.11 -12.27
C VAL A 842 -9.56 -17.38 -13.62
N PHE A 843 -10.61 -17.55 -14.42
CA PHE A 843 -10.81 -16.84 -15.70
C PHE A 843 -12.24 -16.26 -15.86
N GLU A 844 -13.14 -16.52 -14.92
CA GLU A 844 -14.56 -16.15 -15.01
C GLU A 844 -14.80 -14.64 -14.84
N ILE A 845 -13.87 -13.91 -14.22
CA ILE A 845 -13.88 -12.45 -14.12
C ILE A 845 -12.55 -11.93 -14.66
N SER A 846 -12.60 -11.07 -15.67
CA SER A 846 -11.41 -10.38 -16.18
C SER A 846 -10.74 -9.56 -15.09
N VAL A 847 -9.41 -9.66 -14.98
CA VAL A 847 -8.60 -8.86 -14.03
C VAL A 847 -8.71 -7.35 -14.26
N GLU A 848 -9.14 -6.93 -15.45
CA GLU A 848 -9.40 -5.54 -15.78
C GLU A 848 -10.58 -4.95 -14.97
N ILE A 849 -11.43 -5.79 -14.38
CA ILE A 849 -12.56 -5.37 -13.54
C ILE A 849 -12.11 -4.99 -12.12
N ASP A 850 -10.87 -5.29 -11.71
CA ASP A 850 -10.36 -5.03 -10.35
C ASP A 850 -10.40 -3.55 -9.96
N SER A 851 -10.23 -2.66 -10.94
CA SER A 851 -10.29 -1.22 -10.75
C SER A 851 -11.72 -0.66 -10.78
N ASP A 852 -12.71 -1.45 -11.19
CA ASP A 852 -14.11 -1.03 -11.20
C ASP A 852 -14.63 -0.94 -9.75
N PRO A 853 -15.16 0.21 -9.29
CA PRO A 853 -15.66 0.35 -7.91
C PRO A 853 -16.77 -0.65 -7.57
N ARG A 854 -17.48 -1.18 -8.57
CA ARG A 854 -18.52 -2.20 -8.42
C ARG A 854 -17.95 -3.58 -8.09
N ALA A 855 -16.65 -3.82 -8.30
CA ALA A 855 -15.97 -5.05 -7.95
C ALA A 855 -15.82 -5.17 -6.42
N ALA A 856 -16.69 -5.96 -5.80
CA ALA A 856 -16.77 -6.11 -4.35
C ALA A 856 -16.12 -7.40 -3.84
N TYR A 857 -15.71 -8.34 -4.68
CA TYR A 857 -15.24 -9.67 -4.25
C TYR A 857 -13.97 -9.68 -3.35
N PHE A 858 -13.11 -8.67 -3.41
CA PHE A 858 -11.99 -8.54 -2.45
C PHE A 858 -12.47 -7.97 -1.10
N ARG A 859 -13.34 -6.96 -1.14
CA ARG A 859 -13.99 -6.41 0.07
C ARG A 859 -14.87 -7.47 0.75
N GLN A 860 -15.56 -8.30 -0.04
CA GLN A 860 -16.31 -9.47 0.42
C GLN A 860 -15.43 -10.42 1.23
N ALA A 861 -14.21 -10.72 0.76
CA ALA A 861 -13.28 -11.58 1.50
C ALA A 861 -12.87 -10.96 2.85
N GLU A 862 -12.62 -9.65 2.89
CA GLU A 862 -12.35 -8.91 4.12
C GLU A 862 -13.55 -8.90 5.08
N TYR A 863 -14.75 -8.62 4.56
CA TYR A 863 -16.01 -8.65 5.30
C TYR A 863 -16.30 -10.01 5.92
N GLY A 864 -15.84 -11.08 5.24
CA GLY A 864 -15.83 -12.44 5.77
C GLY A 864 -15.10 -12.59 7.11
N MET A 865 -14.03 -11.82 7.36
CA MET A 865 -13.35 -11.85 8.65
C MET A 865 -14.25 -11.29 9.77
N TYR A 866 -14.89 -10.14 9.55
CA TYR A 866 -15.73 -9.49 10.57
C TYR A 866 -16.97 -10.32 10.94
N VAL A 867 -17.59 -10.96 9.95
CA VAL A 867 -18.72 -11.89 10.19
C VAL A 867 -18.25 -13.11 10.97
N ARG A 868 -17.07 -13.66 10.66
CA ARG A 868 -16.48 -14.77 11.42
C ARG A 868 -16.12 -14.36 12.86
N MET A 869 -15.64 -13.13 13.07
CA MET A 869 -15.40 -12.60 14.41
C MET A 869 -16.71 -12.56 15.22
N ALA A 870 -17.77 -11.98 14.64
CA ALA A 870 -19.08 -11.92 15.29
C ALA A 870 -19.62 -13.32 15.61
N LEU A 871 -19.53 -14.24 14.65
CA LEU A 871 -20.01 -15.61 14.82
C LEU A 871 -19.24 -16.35 15.94
N LEU A 872 -17.90 -16.26 15.96
CA LEU A 872 -17.07 -16.88 17.00
C LEU A 872 -17.39 -16.33 18.39
N ALA A 873 -17.57 -15.01 18.50
CA ALA A 873 -17.90 -14.34 19.75
C ALA A 873 -19.28 -14.80 20.27
N MET A 874 -20.30 -14.79 19.41
CA MET A 874 -21.66 -15.23 19.77
C MET A 874 -21.72 -16.72 20.15
N VAL A 875 -21.05 -17.59 19.39
CA VAL A 875 -21.02 -19.03 19.65
C VAL A 875 -20.30 -19.38 20.95
N LEU A 876 -19.27 -18.61 21.33
CA LEU A 876 -18.56 -18.77 22.60
C LEU A 876 -19.20 -18.01 23.78
N GLY A 877 -20.37 -17.40 23.56
CA GLY A 877 -21.14 -16.72 24.61
C GLY A 877 -20.57 -15.38 25.06
N ARG A 878 -19.86 -14.68 24.17
CA ARG A 878 -19.29 -13.35 24.39
C ARG A 878 -19.87 -12.40 23.33
N SER A 879 -20.91 -11.64 23.70
CA SER A 879 -21.61 -10.71 22.80
C SER A 879 -21.53 -9.29 23.29
#